data_AF-A0A8K9X5X0-F1
#
_entry.id   AF-A0A8K9X5X0-F1
#
_cell.length_a   1.000
_cell.length_b   1.000
_cell.length_c   1.000
_cell.angle_alpha   90.00
_cell.angle_beta   90.00
_cell.angle_gamma   90.00
#
_symmetry.space_group_name_H-M   'P 1'
#
loop_
_entity.id
_entity.type
_entity.pdbx_description
1 polymer ?
#
loop_
_entity_poly.entity_id
_entity_poly.type
_entity_poly.pdbx_seq_one_letter_code
_entity_poly.pdbx_strand_id
1 'polypeptide(L)'
;MAASLRVPRKLCSFLFFYVLFLTLVPQVILGFITYSREELLNIRSASTHHQYDQEYVFRDADPVFCLTNRTTEWILCSDPKKRLRKRGKRGGLLVRLRRRAQRVPLPSILLANVQSLDNKVDEIRARVAFQRDIRDCNVLCFTETWLTGETLSEAVQPTGFSTHRADRNKHLSGKKRGGGVCLMANVTWCDERNIQELKSFCSPDLEFLTIKCRPHYLPREFSSIIITAVYIPPQADTSMALNELYLTLCKLETIYPEAAFIVAGDFNKANLKTRLPKFYQHIDCATRGGKTLDHCYSNFRDAYKALPRPPFGKADHDSILLIPAYRQKLKQEAPTLRSVQRWSDQADSTLQDCFHHVDWEMFRIASDNNIDEYADTVCEFIRTCVEDVVPIATIKTFPNQKPWIDGSIRVKLKAEVSKTFKRVNPRKAAGPDGIPSRALRACADQLAGVFTDIFNQSLYQSAVPTCFKRATIVPVPKKAKVTELNDYRPVALTSVIMKCFERLVKDHITSTLPDTLDPLQFAYRPNRSTDDAISTTLHTALTHLDKRNTYVRMLFIDYSSAFNTIVPSKLVIKLETLGLDPALCNWVLDFLTGRPQVVRVGNNISSPLILNTGAPQGCVLSPLLYSLFTHDCVATHASNSIIKFADDTTVVGLITNNDETAYREEVRALGVWCQENNLTLNVNKTKEMIVDFRKQQREHPPIHIDGTVVERVASFKFLGIHITDKLNWSTHTDSIVKKAQQRLFNLRRLKKFGLSPKALTNFYRCTIESILAGCITAWYGNCTALNRKALQRVVRSAQRITGGKLPALQDTYTTRCHRKAIKIIKDINHPSHCLFTPLSSRRRGQYRCIKAGTERLKNSFYLKAIRLLTFLISPSRIRVRE
;
A
#
# COMPACT_ATOMS: atom_id res chain seq x y z
N MET A 1 70.13 4.83 52.67
CA MET A 1 70.71 4.16 53.87
C MET A 1 70.08 2.78 53.99
N ALA A 2 70.88 1.82 54.48
CA ALA A 2 70.62 0.38 54.66
C ALA A 2 69.27 0.05 55.34
N ALA A 3 68.71 -1.16 55.35
CA ALA A 3 69.34 -2.47 55.42
C ALA A 3 68.38 -3.62 55.02
N SER A 4 68.99 -4.76 54.74
CA SER A 4 68.39 -6.07 54.50
C SER A 4 67.85 -6.72 55.78
N LEU A 5 66.83 -7.58 55.65
CA LEU A 5 66.58 -8.70 56.57
C LEU A 5 65.95 -9.86 55.78
N ARG A 6 66.70 -10.96 55.69
CA ARG A 6 66.31 -12.27 55.14
C ARG A 6 65.59 -13.09 56.22
N VAL A 7 64.56 -13.84 55.83
CA VAL A 7 63.97 -14.95 56.62
C VAL A 7 63.75 -16.16 55.67
N PRO A 8 63.92 -17.43 56.12
CA PRO A 8 64.49 -18.52 55.31
C PRO A 8 63.51 -19.39 54.51
N ARG A 9 64.04 -19.99 53.43
CA ARG A 9 63.42 -20.92 52.47
C ARG A 9 62.82 -22.23 53.03
N LYS A 10 62.78 -22.47 54.35
CA LYS A 10 62.31 -23.74 54.95
C LYS A 10 60.83 -23.76 55.37
N LEU A 11 60.12 -22.63 55.39
CA LEU A 11 58.68 -22.61 55.72
C LEU A 11 57.76 -22.87 54.51
N CYS A 12 58.18 -22.54 53.28
CA CYS A 12 57.34 -22.72 52.09
C CYS A 12 57.21 -24.19 51.64
N SER A 13 58.19 -25.05 51.94
CA SER A 13 58.13 -26.48 51.59
C SER A 13 57.25 -27.28 52.55
N PHE A 14 57.06 -26.84 53.80
CA PHE A 14 56.24 -27.55 54.79
C PHE A 14 54.73 -27.31 54.57
N LEU A 15 54.34 -26.10 54.15
CA LEU A 15 52.94 -25.81 53.80
C LEU A 15 52.48 -26.47 52.50
N PHE A 16 53.38 -26.71 51.55
CA PHE A 16 53.03 -27.37 50.29
C PHE A 16 52.76 -28.88 50.46
N PHE A 17 53.49 -29.55 51.37
CA PHE A 17 53.25 -30.96 51.70
C PHE A 17 52.03 -31.17 52.61
N TYR A 18 51.71 -30.23 53.49
CA TYR A 18 50.54 -30.31 54.38
C TYR A 18 49.20 -30.18 53.63
N VAL A 19 49.16 -29.36 52.56
CA VAL A 19 47.95 -29.20 51.73
C VAL A 19 47.75 -30.38 50.77
N LEU A 20 48.82 -31.04 50.32
CA LEU A 20 48.73 -32.24 49.48
C LEU A 20 48.23 -33.48 50.25
N PHE A 21 48.52 -33.56 51.56
CA PHE A 21 48.15 -34.70 52.42
C PHE A 21 46.67 -34.68 52.87
N LEU A 22 46.03 -33.49 52.90
CA LEU A 22 44.63 -33.33 53.31
C LEU A 22 43.60 -33.45 52.17
N THR A 23 44.04 -33.47 50.90
CA THR A 23 43.14 -33.53 49.73
C THR A 23 43.03 -34.92 49.09
N LEU A 24 43.80 -35.91 49.54
CA LEU A 24 43.91 -37.24 48.90
C LEU A 24 43.38 -38.42 49.74
N VAL A 25 42.76 -38.19 50.90
CA VAL A 25 42.41 -39.29 51.84
C VAL A 25 40.91 -39.61 52.04
N PRO A 26 39.90 -38.82 51.63
CA PRO A 26 38.50 -39.27 51.73
C PRO A 26 37.87 -39.67 50.38
N GLN A 27 38.62 -40.28 49.44
CA GLN A 27 38.08 -40.77 48.16
C GLN A 27 37.88 -42.29 48.05
N VAL A 28 37.92 -43.07 49.15
CA VAL A 28 37.86 -44.55 49.05
C VAL A 28 36.77 -45.24 49.91
N ILE A 29 35.93 -44.54 50.68
CA ILE A 29 34.85 -45.23 51.43
C ILE A 29 33.53 -44.44 51.39
N LEU A 30 32.72 -44.68 50.36
CA LEU A 30 31.24 -44.63 50.38
C LEU A 30 30.71 -45.10 49.00
N GLY A 31 31.00 -46.36 48.69
CA GLY A 31 30.20 -47.15 47.78
C GLY A 31 29.05 -47.81 48.56
N PHE A 32 27.90 -47.94 47.91
CA PHE A 32 26.73 -48.75 48.30
C PHE A 32 25.85 -48.24 49.45
N ILE A 33 24.84 -47.44 49.10
CA ILE A 33 23.54 -47.46 49.80
C ILE A 33 22.47 -47.79 48.75
N THR A 34 21.93 -49.01 48.82
CA THR A 34 20.80 -49.48 48.02
C THR A 34 19.56 -49.51 48.93
N TYR A 35 18.49 -48.80 48.54
CA TYR A 35 17.20 -48.85 49.24
C TYR A 35 16.35 -50.00 48.72
N SER A 36 15.65 -50.69 49.62
CA SER A 36 14.70 -51.74 49.25
C SER A 36 13.34 -51.15 48.84
N ARG A 37 12.57 -51.90 48.05
CA ARG A 37 11.26 -51.48 47.52
C ARG A 37 10.21 -51.24 48.63
N GLU A 38 10.34 -51.87 49.79
CA GLU A 38 9.43 -51.71 50.92
C GLU A 38 9.71 -50.44 51.74
N GLU A 39 10.98 -50.00 51.83
CA GLU A 39 11.35 -48.76 52.53
C GLU A 39 10.86 -47.49 51.80
N LEU A 40 10.76 -47.54 50.47
CA LEU A 40 10.20 -46.44 49.67
C LEU A 40 8.66 -46.37 49.74
N LEU A 41 7.99 -47.47 50.06
CA LEU A 41 6.52 -47.53 50.13
C LEU A 41 5.96 -47.01 51.47
N ASN A 42 6.75 -47.02 52.54
CA ASN A 42 6.35 -46.52 53.87
C ASN A 42 6.48 -45.00 54.07
N ILE A 43 6.99 -44.26 53.08
CA ILE A 43 7.11 -42.78 53.17
C ILE A 43 5.76 -42.08 52.91
N ARG A 44 4.76 -42.78 52.36
CA ARG A 44 3.44 -42.21 52.03
C ARG A 44 2.34 -42.42 53.08
N SER A 45 2.56 -43.21 54.14
CA SER A 45 1.52 -43.57 55.12
C SER A 45 1.51 -42.71 56.40
N ALA A 46 2.43 -41.77 56.57
CA ALA A 46 2.59 -41.01 57.82
C ALA A 46 2.18 -39.53 57.76
N SER A 47 1.35 -39.10 56.80
CA SER A 47 0.91 -37.69 56.72
C SER A 47 -0.51 -37.48 56.19
N THR A 48 -1.47 -38.26 56.68
CA THR A 48 -2.90 -37.93 56.55
C THR A 48 -3.63 -38.27 57.83
N HIS A 49 -3.80 -37.28 58.71
CA HIS A 49 -5.03 -37.03 59.47
C HIS A 49 -4.82 -35.81 60.37
N HIS A 50 -5.16 -34.62 59.88
CA HIS A 50 -5.87 -33.61 60.67
C HIS A 50 -6.66 -32.73 59.69
N GLN A 51 -7.97 -32.73 59.88
CA GLN A 51 -8.97 -32.02 59.08
C GLN A 51 -9.60 -30.99 60.02
N TYR A 52 -9.44 -29.72 59.70
CA TYR A 52 -10.50 -28.71 59.56
C TYR A 52 -9.98 -27.29 59.85
N ASP A 53 -10.20 -26.47 58.82
CA ASP A 53 -10.67 -25.09 58.81
C ASP A 53 -9.80 -23.89 59.26
N GLN A 54 -10.06 -22.84 58.48
CA GLN A 54 -9.83 -21.40 58.65
C GLN A 54 -8.60 -20.77 58.00
N GLU A 55 -8.95 -19.96 56.99
CA GLU A 55 -8.56 -18.57 56.75
C GLU A 55 -7.09 -18.26 56.48
N TYR A 56 -6.82 -17.37 55.51
CA TYR A 56 -6.33 -16.02 55.81
C TYR A 56 -5.93 -15.29 54.52
N VAL A 57 -6.58 -14.15 54.33
CA VAL A 57 -6.25 -13.13 53.33
C VAL A 57 -5.06 -12.34 53.86
N PHE A 58 -3.93 -12.34 53.14
CA PHE A 58 -2.84 -11.41 53.41
C PHE A 58 -3.09 -10.09 52.67
N ARG A 59 -3.66 -9.11 53.37
CA ARG A 59 -3.40 -7.69 53.14
C ARG A 59 -2.31 -7.21 54.10
N ASP A 60 -1.45 -6.36 53.57
CA ASP A 60 -0.57 -5.40 54.24
C ASP A 60 0.38 -5.94 55.34
N ALA A 61 1.64 -6.20 54.96
CA ALA A 61 2.78 -6.10 55.86
C ALA A 61 4.09 -5.90 55.08
N ASP A 62 4.60 -4.67 55.08
CA ASP A 62 6.04 -4.40 54.97
C ASP A 62 6.73 -4.85 56.26
N PRO A 63 7.96 -5.40 56.19
CA PRO A 63 8.91 -5.11 57.25
C PRO A 63 10.27 -4.68 56.71
N VAL A 64 10.58 -3.43 57.04
CA VAL A 64 11.89 -2.81 57.11
C VAL A 64 12.58 -3.27 58.41
N PHE A 65 13.84 -3.70 58.28
CA PHE A 65 14.91 -3.80 59.30
C PHE A 65 14.96 -4.99 60.30
N CYS A 66 16.09 -5.70 60.26
CA CYS A 66 17.14 -5.67 61.30
C CYS A 66 18.42 -6.38 60.83
N LEU A 67 19.58 -5.70 60.85
CA LEU A 67 20.88 -6.16 61.40
C LEU A 67 22.01 -5.13 61.13
N THR A 68 22.12 -4.20 62.09
CA THR A 68 23.32 -3.66 62.80
C THR A 68 24.61 -3.25 62.07
N ASN A 69 25.00 -1.98 62.33
CA ASN A 69 26.29 -1.33 62.10
C ASN A 69 27.41 -1.81 63.05
N ARG A 70 28.64 -2.03 62.53
CA ARG A 70 29.91 -1.62 63.18
C ARG A 70 31.01 -1.38 62.13
N THR A 71 31.42 -0.11 62.06
CA THR A 71 32.71 0.50 61.70
C THR A 71 33.86 -0.41 61.21
N THR A 72 34.43 -0.09 60.05
CA THR A 72 35.86 -0.37 59.76
C THR A 72 36.44 0.67 58.81
N GLU A 73 37.65 1.09 59.17
CA GLU A 73 38.44 2.20 58.66
C GLU A 73 39.02 1.96 57.27
N TRP A 74 39.35 3.07 56.61
CA TRP A 74 40.01 3.13 55.32
C TRP A 74 41.48 2.69 55.44
N ILE A 75 41.86 1.59 54.78
CA ILE A 75 43.26 1.25 54.53
C ILE A 75 43.52 1.30 53.02
N LEU A 76 44.48 2.16 52.64
CA LEU A 76 45.06 2.30 51.31
C LEU A 76 45.63 0.96 50.81
N CYS A 77 45.27 0.55 49.60
CA CYS A 77 45.93 -0.55 48.90
C CYS A 77 46.83 0.00 47.78
N SER A 78 48.12 0.06 48.06
CA SER A 78 49.20 0.25 47.08
C SER A 78 49.81 -1.11 46.73
N ASP A 79 49.41 -1.69 45.59
CA ASP A 79 50.19 -2.73 44.91
C ASP A 79 49.97 -2.64 43.37
N PRO A 80 50.98 -2.24 42.58
CA PRO A 80 50.80 -1.86 41.18
C PRO A 80 51.09 -3.03 40.24
N LYS A 81 50.10 -3.90 39.98
CA LYS A 81 50.07 -4.77 38.76
C LYS A 81 48.77 -5.55 38.52
N LYS A 82 47.63 -5.10 39.05
CA LYS A 82 46.32 -5.58 38.58
C LYS A 82 45.68 -4.53 37.68
N ARG A 83 45.56 -4.82 36.38
CA ARG A 83 44.72 -4.04 35.45
C ARG A 83 43.31 -3.94 36.04
N LEU A 84 42.97 -2.76 36.56
CA LEU A 84 41.62 -2.41 36.97
C LEU A 84 40.69 -2.61 35.77
N ARG A 85 39.85 -3.64 35.80
CA ARG A 85 38.73 -3.75 34.87
C ARG A 85 37.84 -2.54 35.09
N LYS A 86 37.81 -1.61 34.12
CA LYS A 86 36.83 -0.51 34.08
C LYS A 86 35.45 -1.07 34.39
N ARG A 87 34.84 -0.62 35.49
CA ARG A 87 33.46 -0.92 35.86
C ARG A 87 32.56 -0.25 34.82
N GLY A 88 32.24 -0.97 33.76
CA GLY A 88 31.50 -0.45 32.61
C GLY A 88 30.80 -1.53 31.79
N LYS A 89 29.46 -1.48 31.74
CA LYS A 89 28.60 -1.94 30.64
C LYS A 89 28.83 -3.34 30.03
N ARG A 90 29.15 -4.38 30.80
CA ARG A 90 29.01 -5.78 30.33
C ARG A 90 28.18 -6.63 31.29
N GLY A 91 26.86 -6.41 31.29
CA GLY A 91 25.96 -7.52 31.59
C GLY A 91 26.12 -8.56 30.48
N GLY A 92 26.51 -9.79 30.80
CA GLY A 92 26.63 -10.89 29.84
C GLY A 92 25.34 -11.08 29.02
N LEU A 93 25.40 -11.84 27.92
CA LEU A 93 24.22 -12.12 27.07
C LEU A 93 23.03 -12.63 27.90
N LEU A 94 23.28 -13.51 28.87
CA LEU A 94 22.29 -13.99 29.84
C LEU A 94 21.66 -12.86 30.68
N VAL A 95 22.46 -11.90 31.17
CA VAL A 95 21.93 -10.77 31.95
C VAL A 95 21.06 -9.86 31.09
N ARG A 96 21.42 -9.68 29.81
CA ARG A 96 20.60 -8.94 28.84
C ARG A 96 19.29 -9.66 28.53
N LEU A 97 19.34 -10.97 28.33
CA LEU A 97 18.16 -11.82 28.14
C LEU A 97 17.24 -11.73 29.37
N ARG A 98 17.77 -11.90 30.59
CA ARG A 98 16.99 -11.80 31.83
C ARG A 98 16.33 -10.44 32.07
N ARG A 99 16.93 -9.35 31.58
CA ARG A 99 16.35 -8.00 31.68
C ARG A 99 15.32 -7.70 30.58
N ARG A 100 15.39 -8.39 29.43
CA ARG A 100 14.61 -8.07 28.23
C ARG A 100 14.18 -9.32 27.46
N ALA A 101 13.68 -10.33 28.16
CA ALA A 101 13.32 -11.63 27.57
C ALA A 101 12.31 -11.49 26.40
N GLN A 102 11.43 -10.50 26.47
CA GLN A 102 10.40 -10.25 25.46
C GLN A 102 10.77 -9.19 24.40
N ARG A 103 11.97 -8.59 24.47
CA ARG A 103 12.42 -7.55 23.51
C ARG A 103 13.78 -7.90 22.91
N VAL A 104 14.01 -9.17 22.67
CA VAL A 104 15.19 -9.66 21.96
C VAL A 104 14.97 -9.56 20.44
N PRO A 105 16.02 -9.29 19.64
CA PRO A 105 15.88 -9.13 18.20
C PRO A 105 15.62 -10.47 17.47
N LEU A 106 16.08 -11.58 18.05
CA LEU A 106 15.80 -12.96 17.64
C LEU A 106 15.39 -13.76 18.90
N PRO A 107 14.55 -14.81 18.79
CA PRO A 107 14.00 -15.54 19.93
C PRO A 107 15.05 -16.43 20.60
N SER A 108 15.04 -16.56 21.92
CA SER A 108 15.75 -17.66 22.58
C SER A 108 15.04 -18.99 22.34
N ILE A 109 15.81 -20.06 22.12
CA ILE A 109 15.27 -21.38 21.79
C ILE A 109 15.84 -22.43 22.74
N LEU A 110 14.99 -23.25 23.36
CA LEU A 110 15.42 -24.47 24.05
C LEU A 110 15.23 -25.66 23.11
N LEU A 111 16.32 -26.29 22.69
CA LEU A 111 16.32 -27.45 21.80
C LEU A 111 16.59 -28.73 22.61
N ALA A 112 15.77 -29.76 22.44
CA ALA A 112 16.02 -31.07 23.06
C ALA A 112 15.40 -32.23 22.25
N ASN A 113 16.15 -33.32 22.10
CA ASN A 113 15.59 -34.62 21.75
C ASN A 113 15.06 -35.27 23.03
N VAL A 114 13.74 -35.41 23.14
CA VAL A 114 13.08 -35.79 24.40
C VAL A 114 12.78 -37.27 24.52
N GLN A 115 12.83 -38.06 23.44
CA GLN A 115 12.55 -39.50 23.45
C GLN A 115 11.30 -39.88 24.26
N SER A 116 10.12 -39.55 23.74
CA SER A 116 8.83 -39.54 24.45
C SER A 116 8.64 -38.30 25.33
N LEU A 117 7.83 -37.37 24.79
CA LEU A 117 7.42 -36.15 25.46
C LEU A 117 6.37 -36.42 26.55
N ASP A 118 5.45 -37.37 26.30
CA ASP A 118 4.34 -37.72 27.20
C ASP A 118 4.82 -38.12 28.61
N ASN A 119 5.88 -38.95 28.67
CA ASN A 119 6.50 -39.38 29.93
C ASN A 119 7.26 -38.26 30.67
N LYS A 120 7.43 -37.08 30.06
CA LYS A 120 8.29 -35.99 30.57
C LYS A 120 7.54 -34.66 30.73
N VAL A 121 6.22 -34.66 30.56
CA VAL A 121 5.40 -33.45 30.69
C VAL A 121 5.52 -32.85 32.08
N ASP A 122 5.51 -33.66 33.14
CA ASP A 122 5.62 -33.17 34.52
C ASP A 122 6.99 -32.55 34.80
N GLU A 123 8.07 -33.13 34.26
CA GLU A 123 9.41 -32.56 34.35
C GLU A 123 9.48 -31.21 33.62
N ILE A 124 8.88 -31.10 32.43
CA ILE A 124 8.84 -29.84 31.68
C ILE A 124 8.04 -28.79 32.43
N ARG A 125 6.87 -29.15 32.98
CA ARG A 125 6.05 -28.24 33.81
C ARG A 125 6.82 -27.76 35.03
N ALA A 126 7.52 -28.65 35.73
CA ALA A 126 8.38 -28.29 36.85
C ALA A 126 9.52 -27.35 36.43
N ARG A 127 10.20 -27.64 35.31
CA ARG A 127 11.26 -26.78 34.78
C ARG A 127 10.74 -25.41 34.35
N VAL A 128 9.55 -25.32 33.74
CA VAL A 128 8.91 -24.04 33.38
C VAL A 128 8.49 -23.26 34.64
N ALA A 129 8.04 -23.92 35.71
CA ALA A 129 7.65 -23.27 36.95
C ALA A 129 8.86 -22.71 37.73
N PHE A 130 9.90 -23.53 37.89
CA PHE A 130 11.01 -23.23 38.82
C PHE A 130 12.28 -22.70 38.14
N GLN A 131 12.51 -23.02 36.85
CA GLN A 131 13.72 -22.59 36.14
C GLN A 131 13.44 -21.39 35.24
N ARG A 132 13.86 -20.20 35.71
CA ARG A 132 13.64 -18.93 35.00
C ARG A 132 14.13 -18.91 33.55
N ASP A 133 15.28 -19.53 33.27
CA ASP A 133 15.84 -19.56 31.91
C ASP A 133 14.93 -20.33 30.92
N ILE A 134 14.14 -21.29 31.40
CA ILE A 134 13.17 -22.07 30.59
C ILE A 134 11.82 -21.37 30.55
N ARG A 135 11.36 -20.85 31.70
CA ARG A 135 10.13 -20.07 31.81
C ARG A 135 10.10 -18.85 30.88
N ASP A 136 11.20 -18.10 30.86
CA ASP A 136 11.33 -16.86 30.09
C ASP A 136 11.82 -17.17 28.65
N CYS A 137 11.97 -18.44 28.26
CA CYS A 137 12.39 -18.82 26.92
C CYS A 137 11.28 -18.52 25.91
N ASN A 138 11.64 -17.98 24.73
CA ASN A 138 10.67 -17.60 23.71
C ASN A 138 10.08 -18.81 22.97
N VAL A 139 10.89 -19.84 22.66
CA VAL A 139 10.45 -21.04 21.93
C VAL A 139 11.10 -22.29 22.54
N LEU A 140 10.31 -23.36 22.71
CA LEU A 140 10.79 -24.71 23.01
C LEU A 140 10.67 -25.55 21.74
N CYS A 141 11.75 -26.23 21.35
CA CYS A 141 11.83 -27.05 20.15
C CYS A 141 12.18 -28.49 20.58
N PHE A 142 11.22 -29.39 20.43
CA PHE A 142 11.36 -30.79 20.81
C PHE A 142 11.35 -31.70 19.60
N THR A 143 12.29 -32.64 19.56
CA THR A 143 12.37 -33.72 18.58
C THR A 143 12.14 -35.07 19.27
N GLU A 144 11.69 -36.07 18.51
CA GLU A 144 11.30 -37.39 19.04
C GLU A 144 10.24 -37.32 20.13
N THR A 145 9.15 -36.60 19.82
CA THR A 145 8.04 -36.41 20.76
C THR A 145 7.26 -37.70 21.03
N TRP A 146 7.20 -38.61 20.07
CA TRP A 146 6.47 -39.89 20.09
C TRP A 146 4.96 -39.73 20.37
N LEU A 147 4.42 -38.55 20.07
CA LEU A 147 2.98 -38.28 20.19
C LEU A 147 2.21 -38.91 19.03
N THR A 148 0.94 -39.24 19.28
CA THR A 148 0.00 -39.76 18.29
C THR A 148 -1.18 -38.81 18.13
N GLY A 149 -1.96 -39.00 17.06
CA GLY A 149 -3.21 -38.25 16.86
C GLY A 149 -4.25 -38.47 17.97
N GLU A 150 -4.08 -39.50 18.81
CA GLU A 150 -4.93 -39.75 19.97
C GLU A 150 -4.55 -38.89 21.18
N THR A 151 -3.31 -38.38 21.23
CA THR A 151 -2.86 -37.51 22.32
C THR A 151 -3.35 -36.09 22.10
N LEU A 152 -4.17 -35.54 23.00
CA LEU A 152 -4.62 -34.14 22.92
C LEU A 152 -3.45 -33.16 23.10
N SER A 153 -3.43 -32.06 22.33
CA SER A 153 -2.37 -31.05 22.42
C SER A 153 -2.39 -30.32 23.76
N GLU A 154 -3.56 -30.15 24.35
CA GLU A 154 -3.79 -29.55 25.67
C GLU A 154 -3.15 -30.37 26.79
N ALA A 155 -3.07 -31.70 26.63
CA ALA A 155 -2.47 -32.58 27.64
C ALA A 155 -0.95 -32.35 27.79
N VAL A 156 -0.29 -31.95 26.70
CA VAL A 156 1.17 -31.79 26.60
C VAL A 156 1.60 -30.33 26.73
N GLN A 157 0.67 -29.39 26.68
CA GLN A 157 0.93 -27.95 26.73
C GLN A 157 1.30 -27.49 28.16
N PRO A 158 2.49 -26.90 28.37
CA PRO A 158 2.81 -26.24 29.64
C PRO A 158 2.13 -24.86 29.72
N THR A 159 1.82 -24.42 30.94
CA THR A 159 1.16 -23.12 31.17
C THR A 159 1.98 -21.97 30.59
N GLY A 160 1.36 -21.13 29.75
CA GLY A 160 2.00 -19.95 29.16
C GLY A 160 2.68 -20.17 27.81
N PHE A 161 2.55 -21.36 27.22
CA PHE A 161 3.03 -21.68 25.87
C PHE A 161 1.88 -22.11 24.96
N SER A 162 1.94 -21.80 23.67
CA SER A 162 1.09 -22.37 22.61
C SER A 162 1.84 -23.51 21.92
N THR A 163 1.17 -24.64 21.69
CA THR A 163 1.80 -25.87 21.17
C THR A 163 1.47 -26.06 19.69
N HIS A 164 2.49 -26.19 18.85
CA HIS A 164 2.39 -26.53 17.43
C HIS A 164 3.19 -27.80 17.16
N ARG A 165 2.59 -28.85 16.62
CA ARG A 165 3.26 -30.16 16.47
C ARG A 165 2.97 -30.82 15.14
N ALA A 166 3.93 -31.64 14.69
CA ALA A 166 3.75 -32.56 13.58
C ALA A 166 4.12 -33.97 14.05
N ASP A 167 3.08 -34.80 14.20
CA ASP A 167 3.20 -36.16 14.68
C ASP A 167 3.61 -37.11 13.54
N ARG A 168 4.31 -38.20 13.86
CA ARG A 168 4.73 -39.17 12.85
C ARG A 168 3.53 -39.91 12.29
N ASN A 169 3.38 -39.89 10.96
CA ASN A 169 2.39 -40.73 10.28
C ASN A 169 2.99 -42.09 9.90
N LYS A 170 2.39 -43.17 10.40
CA LYS A 170 2.82 -44.56 10.18
C LYS A 170 2.80 -44.96 8.70
N HIS A 171 1.83 -44.46 7.93
CA HIS A 171 1.70 -44.78 6.50
C HIS A 171 2.75 -44.07 5.64
N LEU A 172 3.15 -42.86 6.02
CA LEU A 172 4.11 -42.05 5.26
C LEU A 172 5.57 -42.34 5.62
N SER A 173 5.85 -42.69 6.87
CA SER A 173 7.23 -42.91 7.36
C SER A 173 7.70 -44.37 7.29
N GLY A 174 6.78 -45.33 7.18
CA GLY A 174 7.10 -46.76 7.18
C GLY A 174 7.65 -47.31 8.52
N LYS A 175 7.73 -46.50 9.57
CA LYS A 175 8.36 -46.85 10.87
C LYS A 175 7.31 -46.93 11.98
N LYS A 176 7.44 -47.95 12.85
CA LYS A 176 6.48 -48.23 13.94
C LYS A 176 6.77 -47.51 15.26
N ARG A 177 7.99 -47.03 15.51
CA ARG A 177 8.41 -46.40 16.78
C ARG A 177 9.34 -45.21 16.52
N GLY A 178 9.28 -44.20 17.39
CA GLY A 178 10.09 -42.99 17.32
C GLY A 178 9.45 -41.85 16.53
N GLY A 179 10.09 -40.67 16.51
CA GLY A 179 9.72 -39.53 15.65
C GLY A 179 8.77 -38.49 16.24
N GLY A 180 8.41 -37.51 15.42
CA GLY A 180 7.60 -36.34 15.75
C GLY A 180 8.43 -35.11 16.11
N VAL A 181 7.92 -33.94 15.74
CA VAL A 181 8.51 -32.64 16.08
C VAL A 181 7.46 -31.73 16.71
N CYS A 182 7.86 -30.92 17.70
CA CYS A 182 6.98 -29.99 18.39
C CYS A 182 7.68 -28.66 18.66
N LEU A 183 7.00 -27.57 18.34
CA LEU A 183 7.37 -26.19 18.63
C LEU A 183 6.36 -25.59 19.61
N MET A 184 6.83 -25.19 20.79
CA MET A 184 6.02 -24.50 21.77
C MET A 184 6.46 -23.04 21.87
N ALA A 185 5.58 -22.09 21.58
CA ALA A 185 5.90 -20.66 21.60
C ALA A 185 5.35 -20.00 22.87
N ASN A 186 6.16 -19.15 23.53
CA ASN A 186 5.73 -18.45 24.74
C ASN A 186 4.72 -17.34 24.39
N VAL A 187 3.53 -17.40 24.98
CA VAL A 187 2.42 -16.47 24.70
C VAL A 187 2.79 -15.03 25.07
N THR A 188 3.71 -14.84 26.03
CA THR A 188 4.21 -13.50 26.41
C THR A 188 5.17 -12.90 25.38
N TRP A 189 5.73 -13.71 24.49
CA TRP A 189 6.62 -13.29 23.39
C TRP A 189 5.83 -13.05 22.10
N CYS A 190 4.94 -13.99 21.76
CA CYS A 190 4.11 -13.95 20.57
C CYS A 190 2.71 -14.47 20.89
N ASP A 191 1.69 -13.64 20.67
CA ASP A 191 0.28 -14.04 20.73
C ASP A 191 0.02 -15.18 19.72
N GLU A 192 -0.78 -16.17 20.11
CA GLU A 192 -1.16 -17.33 19.30
C GLU A 192 -1.78 -16.90 17.96
N ARG A 193 -2.54 -15.80 17.94
CA ARG A 193 -3.13 -15.23 16.72
C ARG A 193 -2.10 -14.72 15.70
N ASN A 194 -0.87 -14.48 16.15
CA ASN A 194 0.26 -14.02 15.33
C ASN A 194 1.21 -15.16 14.95
N ILE A 195 0.85 -16.40 15.26
CA ILE A 195 1.57 -17.61 14.85
C ILE A 195 0.76 -18.29 13.75
N GLN A 196 1.43 -18.59 12.64
CA GLN A 196 0.85 -19.29 11.50
C GLN A 196 1.69 -20.53 11.18
N GLU A 197 1.07 -21.70 11.18
CA GLU A 197 1.69 -22.91 10.67
C GLU A 197 1.78 -22.82 9.14
N LEU A 198 3.00 -22.85 8.61
CA LEU A 198 3.25 -22.70 7.18
C LEU A 198 3.25 -24.04 6.45
N LYS A 199 3.95 -25.03 7.01
CA LYS A 199 4.11 -26.34 6.40
C LYS A 199 4.56 -27.37 7.44
N SER A 200 3.92 -28.53 7.44
CA SER A 200 4.41 -29.76 8.07
C SER A 200 4.76 -30.78 6.99
N PHE A 201 5.72 -31.66 7.26
CA PHE A 201 6.14 -32.70 6.34
C PHE A 201 6.62 -33.94 7.11
N CYS A 202 6.28 -35.12 6.60
CA CYS A 202 6.66 -36.40 7.17
C CYS A 202 6.99 -37.37 6.04
N SER A 203 8.21 -37.90 6.04
CA SER A 203 8.69 -38.96 5.15
C SER A 203 9.54 -39.97 5.93
N PRO A 204 9.98 -41.08 5.32
CA PRO A 204 10.88 -42.03 5.99
C PRO A 204 12.23 -41.42 6.40
N ASP A 205 12.63 -40.33 5.71
CA ASP A 205 13.95 -39.70 5.80
C ASP A 205 13.93 -38.33 6.50
N LEU A 206 12.78 -37.65 6.56
CA LEU A 206 12.67 -36.28 7.07
C LEU A 206 11.31 -36.01 7.71
N GLU A 207 11.35 -35.41 8.90
CA GLU A 207 10.18 -34.86 9.57
C GLU A 207 10.45 -33.40 9.94
N PHE A 208 9.56 -32.48 9.55
CA PHE A 208 9.71 -31.08 9.96
C PHE A 208 8.37 -30.35 10.12
N LEU A 209 8.39 -29.30 10.93
CA LEU A 209 7.31 -28.35 11.13
C LEU A 209 7.86 -26.93 11.01
N THR A 210 7.22 -26.09 10.20
CA THR A 210 7.58 -24.68 10.05
C THR A 210 6.45 -23.77 10.50
N ILE A 211 6.76 -22.87 11.43
CA ILE A 211 5.85 -21.82 11.91
C ILE A 211 6.40 -20.43 11.57
N LYS A 212 5.50 -19.49 11.29
CA LYS A 212 5.78 -18.07 11.14
C LYS A 212 5.26 -17.34 12.36
N CYS A 213 6.13 -16.62 13.05
CA CYS A 213 5.82 -15.85 14.25
C CYS A 213 5.99 -14.35 13.98
N ARG A 214 5.04 -13.54 14.47
CA ARG A 214 5.18 -12.08 14.54
C ARG A 214 5.12 -11.63 16.01
N PRO A 215 6.26 -11.59 16.71
CA PRO A 215 6.29 -11.26 18.14
C PRO A 215 5.93 -9.79 18.40
N HIS A 216 5.61 -9.48 19.66
CA HIS A 216 5.27 -8.11 20.08
C HIS A 216 6.39 -7.09 19.83
N TYR A 217 7.65 -7.55 19.82
CA TYR A 217 8.81 -6.74 19.47
C TYR A 217 9.58 -7.41 18.33
N LEU A 218 9.64 -6.73 17.18
CA LEU A 218 10.42 -7.15 16.01
C LEU A 218 11.28 -5.97 15.53
N PRO A 219 12.60 -6.14 15.30
CA PRO A 219 13.43 -5.12 14.68
C PRO A 219 12.88 -4.68 13.32
N ARG A 220 13.05 -3.40 12.96
CA ARG A 220 12.60 -2.85 11.66
C ARG A 220 13.23 -3.51 10.43
N GLU A 221 14.25 -4.34 10.67
CA GLU A 221 15.01 -5.09 9.67
C GLU A 221 14.28 -6.35 9.23
N PHE A 222 13.29 -6.83 10.00
CA PHE A 222 12.60 -8.09 9.78
C PHE A 222 11.09 -7.87 9.64
N SER A 223 10.47 -8.57 8.69
CA SER A 223 9.01 -8.57 8.51
C SER A 223 8.31 -9.62 9.38
N SER A 224 8.95 -10.77 9.62
CA SER A 224 8.52 -11.85 10.52
C SER A 224 9.68 -12.78 10.88
N ILE A 225 9.48 -13.71 11.82
CA ILE A 225 10.46 -14.76 12.16
C ILE A 225 9.87 -16.11 11.77
N ILE A 226 10.61 -16.89 11.00
CA ILE A 226 10.23 -18.23 10.54
C ILE A 226 11.12 -19.25 11.25
N ILE A 227 10.49 -20.20 11.95
CA ILE A 227 11.16 -21.23 12.75
C ILE A 227 10.77 -22.60 12.22
N THR A 228 11.75 -23.43 11.90
CA THR A 228 11.56 -24.79 11.41
C THR A 228 12.20 -25.79 12.39
N ALA A 229 11.39 -26.67 12.97
CA ALA A 229 11.83 -27.82 13.74
C ALA A 229 12.08 -29.01 12.80
N VAL A 230 13.23 -29.68 12.91
CA VAL A 230 13.65 -30.77 12.01
C VAL A 230 14.05 -32.01 12.79
N TYR A 231 13.65 -33.18 12.30
CA TYR A 231 14.14 -34.49 12.76
C TYR A 231 14.51 -35.36 11.55
N ILE A 232 15.76 -35.82 11.51
CA ILE A 232 16.28 -36.72 10.47
C ILE A 232 16.66 -38.05 11.15
N PRO A 233 15.95 -39.16 10.88
CA PRO A 233 16.27 -40.45 11.46
C PRO A 233 17.70 -40.94 11.14
N PRO A 234 18.35 -41.73 12.00
CA PRO A 234 19.75 -42.17 11.80
C PRO A 234 19.96 -43.10 10.59
N GLN A 235 18.89 -43.74 10.11
CA GLN A 235 18.87 -44.60 8.92
C GLN A 235 18.32 -43.90 7.66
N ALA A 236 18.14 -42.57 7.69
CA ALA A 236 17.62 -41.80 6.57
C ALA A 236 18.66 -41.60 5.46
N ASP A 237 18.19 -41.45 4.22
CA ASP A 237 18.98 -40.87 3.14
C ASP A 237 19.15 -39.36 3.38
N THR A 238 20.37 -38.98 3.78
CA THR A 238 20.71 -37.60 4.10
C THR A 238 20.62 -36.67 2.89
N SER A 239 20.86 -37.16 1.67
CA SER A 239 20.81 -36.34 0.45
C SER A 239 19.37 -35.99 0.09
N MET A 240 18.47 -36.98 0.15
CA MET A 240 17.04 -36.77 -0.10
C MET A 240 16.41 -35.86 0.96
N ALA A 241 16.69 -36.10 2.25
CA ALA A 241 16.19 -35.26 3.34
C ALA A 241 16.63 -33.80 3.20
N LEU A 242 17.91 -33.56 2.87
CA LEU A 242 18.42 -32.21 2.69
C LEU A 242 17.86 -31.51 1.44
N ASN A 243 17.60 -32.24 0.36
CA ASN A 243 16.99 -31.67 -0.85
C ASN A 243 15.55 -31.21 -0.63
N GLU A 244 14.73 -32.00 0.06
CA GLU A 244 13.35 -31.62 0.39
C GLU A 244 13.28 -30.42 1.33
N LEU A 245 14.16 -30.40 2.33
CA LEU A 245 14.29 -29.25 3.24
C LEU A 245 14.75 -28.00 2.48
N TYR A 246 15.72 -28.13 1.57
CA TYR A 246 16.20 -27.05 0.71
C TYR A 246 15.10 -26.45 -0.16
N LEU A 247 14.34 -27.28 -0.89
CA LEU A 247 13.25 -26.83 -1.77
C LEU A 247 12.17 -26.07 -0.98
N THR A 248 11.86 -26.57 0.22
CA THR A 248 10.89 -25.91 1.09
C THR A 248 11.40 -24.55 1.59
N LEU A 249 12.65 -24.47 2.06
CA LEU A 249 13.24 -23.23 2.55
C LEU A 249 13.37 -22.18 1.44
N CYS A 250 13.82 -22.56 0.24
CA CYS A 250 13.88 -21.64 -0.91
C CYS A 250 12.50 -21.10 -1.29
N LYS A 251 11.47 -21.95 -1.28
CA LYS A 251 10.09 -21.49 -1.54
C LYS A 251 9.63 -20.47 -0.50
N LEU A 252 9.98 -20.67 0.77
CA LEU A 252 9.64 -19.74 1.85
C LEU A 252 10.46 -18.45 1.79
N GLU A 253 11.74 -18.49 1.41
CA GLU A 253 12.57 -17.30 1.18
C GLU A 253 12.00 -16.42 0.06
N THR A 254 11.47 -17.01 -1.01
CA THR A 254 10.80 -16.26 -2.10
C THR A 254 9.51 -15.58 -1.64
N ILE A 255 8.72 -16.26 -0.80
CA ILE A 255 7.45 -15.71 -0.29
C ILE A 255 7.72 -14.65 0.80
N TYR A 256 8.76 -14.82 1.60
CA TYR A 256 9.09 -13.97 2.76
C TYR A 256 10.57 -13.52 2.75
N PRO A 257 10.97 -12.63 1.82
CA PRO A 257 12.39 -12.28 1.61
C PRO A 257 13.02 -11.51 2.79
N GLU A 258 12.21 -10.79 3.57
CA GLU A 258 12.65 -10.01 4.73
C GLU A 258 12.44 -10.74 6.08
N ALA A 259 12.13 -12.04 6.05
CA ALA A 259 11.96 -12.81 7.27
C ALA A 259 13.31 -13.31 7.85
N ALA A 260 13.37 -13.44 9.17
CA ALA A 260 14.48 -14.10 9.85
C ALA A 260 14.22 -15.62 9.86
N PHE A 261 15.10 -16.41 9.23
CA PHE A 261 14.95 -17.86 9.14
C PHE A 261 15.82 -18.58 10.19
N ILE A 262 15.19 -19.47 10.96
CA ILE A 262 15.85 -20.28 11.98
C ILE A 262 15.43 -21.75 11.79
N VAL A 263 16.39 -22.65 11.61
CA VAL A 263 16.14 -24.08 11.42
C VAL A 263 16.88 -24.83 12.53
N ALA A 264 16.16 -25.50 13.42
CA ALA A 264 16.74 -26.19 14.58
C ALA A 264 16.17 -27.59 14.75
N GLY A 265 16.96 -28.53 15.25
CA GLY A 265 16.52 -29.92 15.33
C GLY A 265 17.64 -30.94 15.53
N ASP A 266 17.28 -32.21 15.43
CA ASP A 266 18.22 -33.33 15.44
C ASP A 266 18.47 -33.78 13.99
N PHE A 267 19.68 -33.50 13.52
CA PHE A 267 20.10 -33.76 12.14
C PHE A 267 20.87 -35.08 12.01
N ASN A 268 21.19 -35.75 13.13
CA ASN A 268 22.01 -36.96 13.17
C ASN A 268 23.31 -36.84 12.33
N LYS A 269 23.33 -37.41 11.12
CA LYS A 269 24.50 -37.40 10.20
C LYS A 269 24.45 -36.27 9.17
N ALA A 270 23.35 -35.53 9.05
CA ALA A 270 23.12 -34.56 7.99
C ALA A 270 23.70 -33.18 8.32
N ASN A 271 24.29 -32.51 7.33
CA ASN A 271 24.80 -31.15 7.48
C ASN A 271 24.16 -30.21 6.46
N LEU A 272 23.30 -29.30 6.93
CA LEU A 272 22.54 -28.37 6.09
C LEU A 272 23.44 -27.37 5.33
N LYS A 273 24.66 -27.12 5.82
CA LYS A 273 25.63 -26.22 5.19
C LYS A 273 26.04 -26.67 3.78
N THR A 274 25.94 -27.97 3.50
CA THR A 274 26.28 -28.55 2.19
C THR A 274 25.35 -28.06 1.07
N ARG A 275 24.08 -27.79 1.37
CA ARG A 275 23.07 -27.30 0.41
C ARG A 275 22.76 -25.82 0.55
N LEU A 276 22.88 -25.25 1.76
CA LEU A 276 22.59 -23.85 2.06
C LEU A 276 23.83 -23.14 2.64
N PRO A 277 24.75 -22.62 1.80
CA PRO A 277 25.96 -21.95 2.28
C PRO A 277 25.68 -20.62 3.00
N LYS A 278 24.49 -20.03 2.81
CA LYS A 278 24.04 -18.79 3.48
C LYS A 278 23.62 -19.01 4.93
N PHE A 279 23.39 -20.25 5.35
CA PHE A 279 22.96 -20.59 6.70
C PHE A 279 24.17 -20.94 7.57
N TYR A 280 24.28 -20.25 8.71
CA TYR A 280 25.36 -20.45 9.68
C TYR A 280 24.87 -21.34 10.82
N GLN A 281 25.65 -22.36 11.18
CA GLN A 281 25.42 -23.23 12.34
C GLN A 281 25.90 -22.55 13.62
N HIS A 282 25.13 -22.66 14.71
CA HIS A 282 25.43 -22.00 16.00
C HIS A 282 25.70 -22.95 17.18
N ILE A 283 25.57 -24.26 17.00
CA ILE A 283 25.85 -25.27 18.03
C ILE A 283 27.18 -25.93 17.73
N ASP A 284 28.12 -25.81 18.67
CA ASP A 284 29.50 -26.32 18.60
C ASP A 284 29.85 -27.30 19.74
N CYS A 285 28.92 -27.53 20.69
CA CYS A 285 29.11 -28.43 21.82
C CYS A 285 28.53 -29.84 21.55
N ALA A 286 29.19 -30.89 22.07
CA ALA A 286 28.69 -32.26 21.99
C ALA A 286 27.32 -32.40 22.66
N THR A 287 26.40 -33.10 22.00
CA THR A 287 25.00 -33.28 22.46
C THR A 287 24.68 -34.72 22.78
N ARG A 288 25.39 -35.68 22.19
CA ARG A 288 25.30 -37.11 22.51
C ARG A 288 26.63 -37.83 22.35
N GLY A 289 27.12 -38.46 23.41
CA GLY A 289 28.31 -39.33 23.36
C GLY A 289 29.55 -38.69 22.71
N GLY A 290 29.77 -37.39 22.94
CA GLY A 290 30.88 -36.64 22.34
C GLY A 290 30.66 -36.13 20.91
N LYS A 291 29.50 -36.41 20.29
CA LYS A 291 29.13 -35.95 18.94
C LYS A 291 28.09 -34.83 18.99
N THR A 292 28.13 -33.93 18.01
CA THR A 292 27.14 -32.86 17.81
C THR A 292 26.06 -33.35 16.84
N LEU A 293 24.91 -33.78 17.33
CA LEU A 293 23.81 -34.27 16.48
C LEU A 293 22.70 -33.22 16.32
N ASP A 294 22.51 -32.39 17.35
CA ASP A 294 21.55 -31.30 17.33
C ASP A 294 22.17 -30.06 16.69
N HIS A 295 21.49 -29.49 15.70
CA HIS A 295 21.97 -28.34 14.96
C HIS A 295 20.94 -27.21 14.96
N CYS A 296 21.45 -25.98 14.87
CA CYS A 296 20.67 -24.77 14.73
C CYS A 296 21.34 -23.90 13.69
N TYR A 297 20.62 -23.62 12.60
CA TYR A 297 21.06 -22.84 11.46
C TYR A 297 20.25 -21.54 11.36
N SER A 298 20.89 -20.44 10.97
CA SER A 298 20.19 -19.20 10.60
C SER A 298 20.91 -18.43 9.50
N ASN A 299 20.20 -17.54 8.81
CA ASN A 299 20.76 -16.62 7.80
C ASN A 299 21.68 -15.51 8.37
N PHE A 300 21.82 -15.39 9.69
CA PHE A 300 22.73 -14.43 10.33
C PHE A 300 23.95 -15.15 10.94
N ARG A 301 25.14 -14.57 10.76
CA ARG A 301 26.37 -15.03 11.43
C ARG A 301 26.32 -14.65 12.92
N ASP A 302 26.81 -15.54 13.78
CA ASP A 302 26.88 -15.35 15.24
C ASP A 302 25.53 -14.97 15.87
N ALA A 303 24.44 -15.52 15.33
CA ALA A 303 23.08 -15.21 15.74
C ALA A 303 22.79 -15.72 17.16
N TYR A 304 23.35 -16.88 17.52
CA TYR A 304 23.12 -17.54 18.80
C TYR A 304 24.42 -17.93 19.49
N LYS A 305 24.36 -18.00 20.83
CA LYS A 305 25.34 -18.70 21.66
C LYS A 305 24.64 -19.92 22.29
N ALA A 306 25.13 -21.12 21.98
CA ALA A 306 24.66 -22.36 22.58
C ALA A 306 25.15 -22.52 24.01
N LEU A 307 24.27 -22.96 24.92
CA LEU A 307 24.61 -23.38 26.28
C LEU A 307 24.02 -24.77 26.54
N PRO A 308 24.85 -25.78 26.85
CA PRO A 308 24.35 -27.11 27.21
C PRO A 308 23.59 -27.07 28.55
N ARG A 309 22.58 -27.93 28.65
CA ARG A 309 21.67 -28.11 29.78
C ARG A 309 21.44 -29.61 29.97
N PRO A 310 21.17 -30.06 31.21
CA PRO A 310 20.95 -31.48 31.48
C PRO A 310 19.83 -32.08 30.59
N PRO A 311 19.94 -33.37 30.22
CA PRO A 311 18.92 -34.08 29.46
C PRO A 311 17.59 -34.08 30.24
N PHE A 312 16.49 -34.33 29.53
CA PHE A 312 15.19 -34.55 30.17
C PHE A 312 15.04 -36.05 30.51
N GLY A 313 14.83 -36.37 31.78
CA GLY A 313 14.72 -37.74 32.26
C GLY A 313 15.88 -38.64 31.83
N LYS A 314 15.57 -39.76 31.17
CA LYS A 314 16.54 -40.74 30.63
C LYS A 314 16.92 -40.48 29.16
N ALA A 315 16.66 -39.30 28.61
CA ALA A 315 17.06 -38.98 27.24
C ALA A 315 18.59 -39.05 27.09
N ASP A 316 19.07 -39.56 25.96
CA ASP A 316 20.50 -39.71 25.68
C ASP A 316 21.13 -38.50 24.95
N HIS A 317 20.36 -37.40 24.82
CA HIS A 317 20.82 -36.10 24.33
C HIS A 317 20.76 -35.05 25.45
N ASP A 318 21.85 -34.29 25.60
CA ASP A 318 21.83 -33.05 26.38
C ASP A 318 20.92 -32.00 25.72
N SER A 319 20.19 -31.23 26.53
CA SER A 319 19.38 -30.12 26.01
C SER A 319 20.24 -28.89 25.76
N ILE A 320 19.85 -28.01 24.84
CA ILE A 320 20.63 -26.83 24.47
C ILE A 320 19.77 -25.58 24.55
N LEU A 321 20.22 -24.61 25.33
CA LEU A 321 19.63 -23.28 25.37
C LEU A 321 20.39 -22.33 24.42
N LEU A 322 19.72 -21.90 23.35
CA LEU A 322 20.22 -20.95 22.37
C LEU A 322 19.89 -19.52 22.81
N ILE A 323 20.92 -18.74 23.12
CA ILE A 323 20.78 -17.35 23.55
C ILE A 323 21.04 -16.41 22.37
N PRO A 324 20.12 -15.48 22.04
CA PRO A 324 20.30 -14.58 20.92
C PRO A 324 21.48 -13.62 21.15
N ALA A 325 22.51 -13.75 20.32
CA ALA A 325 23.71 -12.91 20.29
C ALA A 325 23.65 -11.82 19.21
N TYR A 326 22.70 -11.94 18.27
CA TYR A 326 22.50 -11.01 17.17
C TYR A 326 22.37 -9.53 17.59
N ARG A 327 23.03 -8.64 16.82
CA ARG A 327 22.96 -7.18 16.99
C ARG A 327 22.37 -6.52 15.74
N GLN A 328 21.35 -5.68 15.95
CA GLN A 328 20.68 -4.87 14.91
C GLN A 328 21.64 -4.07 14.02
N LYS A 329 21.40 -4.02 12.70
CA LYS A 329 22.20 -3.26 11.72
C LYS A 329 22.34 -1.77 12.04
N LEU A 330 21.27 -1.15 12.56
CA LEU A 330 21.28 0.27 12.99
C LEU A 330 22.31 0.57 14.10
N LYS A 331 22.82 -0.46 14.78
CA LYS A 331 23.85 -0.33 15.82
C LYS A 331 25.24 -0.76 15.35
N GLN A 332 25.37 -1.23 14.11
CA GLN A 332 26.62 -1.70 13.52
C GLN A 332 27.24 -0.64 12.59
N GLU A 333 26.42 0.12 11.86
CA GLU A 333 26.89 1.10 10.88
C GLU A 333 26.77 2.53 11.41
N ALA A 334 27.85 3.31 11.25
CA ALA A 334 27.86 4.72 11.61
C ALA A 334 27.08 5.54 10.55
N PRO A 335 26.26 6.51 10.97
CA PRO A 335 25.58 7.40 10.04
C PRO A 335 26.58 8.23 9.22
N THR A 336 26.37 8.29 7.91
CA THR A 336 27.22 9.01 6.96
C THR A 336 26.94 10.51 7.02
N LEU A 337 27.99 11.33 7.00
CA LEU A 337 27.87 12.79 6.89
C LEU A 337 27.99 13.15 5.40
N ARG A 338 26.95 13.74 4.84
CA ARG A 338 26.93 14.25 3.46
C ARG A 338 26.84 15.78 3.50
N SER A 339 27.76 16.47 2.84
CA SER A 339 27.63 17.90 2.55
C SER A 339 26.62 18.10 1.42
N VAL A 340 25.60 18.91 1.66
CA VAL A 340 24.53 19.22 0.69
C VAL A 340 24.34 20.73 0.69
N GLN A 341 24.25 21.32 -0.51
CA GLN A 341 23.89 22.74 -0.68
C GLN A 341 22.50 22.99 -0.11
N ARG A 342 22.39 23.91 0.84
CA ARG A 342 21.16 24.21 1.57
C ARG A 342 20.50 25.44 0.99
N TRP A 343 19.61 25.17 0.04
CA TRP A 343 18.71 26.15 -0.54
C TRP A 343 17.78 26.73 0.54
N SER A 344 17.70 28.05 0.60
CA SER A 344 16.83 28.80 1.51
C SER A 344 16.01 29.79 0.70
N ASP A 345 14.81 30.14 1.16
CA ASP A 345 13.94 31.11 0.46
C ASP A 345 14.67 32.45 0.19
N GLN A 346 15.63 32.82 1.06
CA GLN A 346 16.49 33.98 0.87
C GLN A 346 17.54 33.78 -0.24
N ALA A 347 18.17 32.60 -0.31
CA ALA A 347 19.12 32.27 -1.37
C ALA A 347 18.43 32.18 -2.75
N ASP A 348 17.19 31.66 -2.78
CA ASP A 348 16.36 31.61 -3.99
C ASP A 348 16.01 33.02 -4.49
N SER A 349 15.59 33.92 -3.59
CA SER A 349 15.33 35.32 -3.93
C SER A 349 16.58 36.02 -4.45
N THR A 350 17.73 35.80 -3.79
CA THR A 350 18.99 36.46 -4.15
C THR A 350 19.54 35.97 -5.50
N LEU A 351 19.40 34.67 -5.81
CA LEU A 351 19.74 34.13 -7.13
C LEU A 351 18.79 34.64 -8.23
N GLN A 352 17.50 34.73 -7.93
CA GLN A 352 16.51 35.28 -8.86
C GLN A 352 16.81 36.75 -9.19
N ASP A 353 17.15 37.55 -8.18
CA ASP A 353 17.57 38.93 -8.37
C ASP A 353 18.88 39.00 -9.18
N CYS A 354 19.87 38.15 -8.87
CA CYS A 354 21.13 38.08 -9.61
C CYS A 354 20.88 37.81 -11.11
N PHE A 355 20.10 36.79 -11.45
CA PHE A 355 19.82 36.43 -12.85
C PHE A 355 18.91 37.40 -13.59
N HIS A 356 18.08 38.16 -12.88
CA HIS A 356 17.21 39.17 -13.49
C HIS A 356 18.01 40.38 -14.01
N HIS A 357 19.14 40.70 -13.38
CA HIS A 357 19.94 41.89 -13.72
C HIS A 357 21.11 41.60 -14.66
N VAL A 358 21.29 40.34 -15.04
CA VAL A 358 22.35 39.90 -15.96
C VAL A 358 21.90 40.15 -17.40
N ASP A 359 22.74 40.85 -18.16
CA ASP A 359 22.56 41.01 -19.60
C ASP A 359 23.10 39.78 -20.34
N TRP A 360 22.19 38.83 -20.60
CA TRP A 360 22.50 37.57 -21.26
C TRP A 360 23.00 37.74 -22.71
N GLU A 361 22.70 38.87 -23.36
CA GLU A 361 23.14 39.15 -24.73
C GLU A 361 24.65 39.43 -24.80
N MET A 362 25.24 39.94 -23.71
CA MET A 362 26.68 40.19 -23.62
C MET A 362 27.49 38.89 -23.79
N PHE A 363 27.04 37.79 -23.19
CA PHE A 363 27.71 36.49 -23.33
C PHE A 363 27.68 35.98 -24.78
N ARG A 364 26.59 36.25 -25.51
CA ARG A 364 26.42 35.85 -26.91
C ARG A 364 27.30 36.64 -27.86
N ILE A 365 27.50 37.93 -27.56
CA ILE A 365 28.40 38.82 -28.30
C ILE A 365 29.86 38.44 -28.01
N ALA A 366 30.20 38.18 -26.75
CA ALA A 366 31.55 37.81 -26.34
C ALA A 366 32.03 36.46 -26.89
N SER A 367 31.09 35.55 -27.21
CA SER A 367 31.38 34.22 -27.73
C SER A 367 31.39 34.13 -29.27
N ASP A 368 31.39 35.26 -30.00
CA ASP A 368 31.47 35.34 -31.48
C ASP A 368 30.51 34.38 -32.24
N ASN A 369 29.30 34.15 -31.71
CA ASN A 369 28.30 33.17 -32.21
C ASN A 369 28.77 31.69 -32.23
N ASN A 370 29.85 31.32 -31.54
CA ASN A 370 30.21 29.93 -31.27
C ASN A 370 29.30 29.36 -30.16
N ILE A 371 28.50 28.35 -30.50
CA ILE A 371 27.46 27.83 -29.60
C ILE A 371 28.03 27.06 -28.40
N ASP A 372 29.16 26.38 -28.58
CA ASP A 372 29.78 25.57 -27.54
C ASP A 372 30.45 26.48 -26.49
N GLU A 373 31.17 27.50 -26.97
CA GLU A 373 31.83 28.50 -26.12
C GLU A 373 30.84 29.41 -25.38
N TYR A 374 29.69 29.72 -26.03
CA TYR A 374 28.57 30.41 -25.38
C TYR A 374 27.94 29.56 -24.26
N ALA A 375 27.73 28.27 -24.50
CA ALA A 375 27.14 27.38 -23.50
C ALA A 375 28.05 27.22 -22.29
N ASP A 376 29.36 27.05 -22.50
CA ASP A 376 30.34 26.87 -21.44
C ASP A 376 30.47 28.13 -20.56
N THR A 377 30.57 29.32 -21.17
CA THR A 377 30.67 30.60 -20.42
C THR A 377 29.42 30.92 -19.61
N VAL A 378 28.22 30.63 -20.15
CA VAL A 378 26.95 30.79 -19.43
C VAL A 378 26.84 29.80 -18.27
N CYS A 379 27.23 28.54 -18.48
CA CYS A 379 27.21 27.51 -17.44
C CYS A 379 28.20 27.82 -16.31
N GLU A 380 29.40 28.30 -16.63
CA GLU A 380 30.44 28.72 -15.68
C GLU A 380 29.94 29.88 -14.80
N PHE A 381 29.28 30.87 -15.40
CA PHE A 381 28.72 32.01 -14.69
C PHE A 381 27.60 31.60 -13.72
N ILE A 382 26.66 30.76 -14.17
CA ILE A 382 25.58 30.24 -13.33
C ILE A 382 26.14 29.40 -12.17
N ARG A 383 27.15 28.57 -12.43
CA ARG A 383 27.82 27.75 -11.41
C ARG A 383 28.44 28.64 -10.32
N THR A 384 29.17 29.68 -10.72
CA THR A 384 29.80 30.64 -9.80
C THR A 384 28.74 31.35 -8.94
N CYS A 385 27.65 31.81 -9.54
CA CYS A 385 26.56 32.47 -8.81
C CYS A 385 25.89 31.54 -7.78
N VAL A 386 25.69 30.26 -8.12
CA VAL A 386 25.11 29.27 -7.20
C VAL A 386 26.05 28.92 -6.05
N GLU A 387 27.36 28.83 -6.32
CA GLU A 387 28.38 28.56 -5.30
C GLU A 387 28.53 29.72 -4.30
N ASP A 388 28.41 30.97 -4.77
CA ASP A 388 28.49 32.16 -3.92
C ASP A 388 27.23 32.39 -3.07
N VAL A 389 26.04 32.03 -3.58
CA VAL A 389 24.76 32.34 -2.91
C VAL A 389 24.23 31.19 -2.03
N VAL A 390 24.54 29.92 -2.34
CA VAL A 390 23.94 28.77 -1.64
C VAL A 390 24.90 28.15 -0.61
N PRO A 391 24.64 28.27 0.72
CA PRO A 391 25.53 27.75 1.74
C PRO A 391 25.55 26.21 1.79
N ILE A 392 26.72 25.62 1.98
CA ILE A 392 26.89 24.16 2.12
C ILE A 392 26.59 23.74 3.57
N ALA A 393 25.64 22.82 3.77
CA ALA A 393 25.30 22.27 5.08
C ALA A 393 25.60 20.77 5.17
N THR A 394 26.10 20.32 6.33
CA THR A 394 26.41 18.90 6.57
C THR A 394 25.20 18.18 7.17
N ILE A 395 24.68 17.16 6.49
CA ILE A 395 23.53 16.36 6.92
C ILE A 395 24.00 14.94 7.28
N LYS A 396 23.42 14.40 8.36
CA LYS A 396 23.71 13.07 8.89
C LYS A 396 22.65 12.06 8.41
N THR A 397 23.02 11.17 7.49
CA THR A 397 22.16 10.13 6.89
C THR A 397 22.33 8.78 7.59
N PHE A 398 21.22 8.08 7.84
CA PHE A 398 21.21 6.76 8.50
C PHE A 398 20.91 5.63 7.49
N PRO A 399 21.52 4.44 7.63
CA PRO A 399 21.36 3.32 6.68
C PRO A 399 19.92 2.78 6.51
N ASN A 400 19.00 3.12 7.43
CA ASN A 400 17.63 2.59 7.48
C ASN A 400 16.59 3.52 6.84
N GLN A 401 17.01 4.57 6.14
CA GLN A 401 16.07 5.45 5.44
C GLN A 401 15.59 4.74 4.16
N LYS A 402 14.28 4.43 4.10
CA LYS A 402 13.64 3.86 2.91
C LYS A 402 13.87 4.82 1.72
N PRO A 403 14.40 4.35 0.57
CA PRO A 403 14.90 5.20 -0.52
C PRO A 403 13.84 6.13 -1.15
N TRP A 404 12.55 5.82 -1.03
CA TRP A 404 11.47 6.60 -1.63
C TRP A 404 10.93 7.74 -0.73
N ILE A 405 11.33 7.82 0.55
CA ILE A 405 11.09 9.03 1.37
C ILE A 405 12.39 9.83 1.36
N ASP A 406 12.65 10.52 0.26
CA ASP A 406 13.77 11.42 0.16
C ASP A 406 13.55 12.70 1.01
N GLY A 407 14.60 13.50 1.16
CA GLY A 407 14.49 14.83 1.77
C GLY A 407 13.55 15.76 1.00
N SER A 408 13.36 15.53 -0.31
CA SER A 408 12.54 16.37 -1.18
C SER A 408 11.04 16.21 -0.89
N ILE A 409 10.56 15.00 -0.61
CA ILE A 409 9.18 14.68 -0.24
C ILE A 409 8.87 15.24 1.15
N ARG A 410 9.80 15.12 2.11
CA ARG A 410 9.61 15.68 3.47
C ARG A 410 9.54 17.21 3.46
N VAL A 411 10.38 17.87 2.66
CA VAL A 411 10.37 19.33 2.50
C VAL A 411 9.14 19.80 1.74
N LYS A 412 8.77 19.12 0.62
CA LYS A 412 7.53 19.38 -0.12
C LYS A 412 6.30 19.21 0.78
N LEU A 413 6.23 18.16 1.59
CA LEU A 413 5.11 17.93 2.51
C LEU A 413 4.95 19.02 3.57
N LYS A 414 6.04 19.58 4.09
CA LYS A 414 5.96 20.65 5.12
C LYS A 414 5.34 21.94 4.55
N ALA A 415 5.78 22.37 3.37
CA ALA A 415 5.22 23.56 2.70
C ALA A 415 3.82 23.29 2.11
N GLU A 416 3.59 22.10 1.53
CA GLU A 416 2.33 21.76 0.89
C GLU A 416 1.19 21.45 1.89
N VAL A 417 1.48 20.98 3.12
CA VAL A 417 0.42 20.77 4.14
C VAL A 417 -0.20 22.10 4.57
N SER A 418 0.60 23.12 4.91
CA SER A 418 0.06 24.45 5.27
C SER A 418 -0.77 25.03 4.12
N LYS A 419 -0.24 24.98 2.90
CA LYS A 419 -0.93 25.44 1.68
C LYS A 419 -2.24 24.69 1.44
N THR A 420 -2.26 23.38 1.67
CA THR A 420 -3.46 22.55 1.52
C THR A 420 -4.53 22.91 2.55
N PHE A 421 -4.12 23.15 3.81
CA PHE A 421 -5.02 23.59 4.89
C PHE A 421 -5.59 24.99 4.63
N LYS A 422 -4.77 25.94 4.18
CA LYS A 422 -5.22 27.30 3.82
C LYS A 422 -6.27 27.31 2.70
N ARG A 423 -6.24 26.30 1.81
CA ARG A 423 -7.19 26.13 0.69
C ARG A 423 -8.50 25.42 1.07
N VAL A 424 -8.63 24.91 2.29
CA VAL A 424 -9.87 24.23 2.72
C VAL A 424 -11.04 25.21 2.75
N ASN A 425 -12.22 24.76 2.28
CA ASN A 425 -13.43 25.56 2.37
C ASN A 425 -13.99 25.53 3.80
N PRO A 426 -14.02 26.66 4.53
CA PRO A 426 -14.40 26.71 5.95
C PRO A 426 -15.88 26.42 6.20
N ARG A 427 -16.73 26.42 5.16
CA ARG A 427 -18.18 26.17 5.27
C ARG A 427 -18.56 24.69 5.11
N LYS A 428 -17.59 23.80 4.85
CA LYS A 428 -17.87 22.36 4.72
C LYS A 428 -18.07 21.72 6.11
N ALA A 429 -19.00 20.77 6.17
CA ALA A 429 -19.24 19.96 7.36
C ALA A 429 -17.99 19.17 7.77
N ALA A 430 -17.81 19.01 9.08
CA ALA A 430 -16.76 18.17 9.66
C ALA A 430 -16.99 16.69 9.35
N GLY A 431 -15.90 15.91 9.34
CA GLY A 431 -15.99 14.46 9.24
C GLY A 431 -16.34 13.80 10.59
N PRO A 432 -16.27 12.46 10.65
CA PRO A 432 -16.48 11.70 11.90
C PRO A 432 -15.43 11.98 12.99
N ASP A 433 -14.34 12.66 12.64
CA ASP A 433 -13.30 13.16 13.54
C ASP A 433 -13.70 14.43 14.30
N GLY A 434 -14.81 15.08 13.92
CA GLY A 434 -15.32 16.28 14.58
C GLY A 434 -14.52 17.55 14.32
N ILE A 435 -13.49 17.50 13.46
CA ILE A 435 -12.60 18.64 13.22
C ILE A 435 -13.19 19.55 12.14
N PRO A 436 -13.55 20.80 12.47
CA PRO A 436 -14.14 21.71 11.51
C PRO A 436 -13.09 22.22 10.52
N SER A 437 -13.50 22.33 9.26
CA SER A 437 -12.67 22.88 8.17
C SER A 437 -12.11 24.28 8.47
N ARG A 438 -12.85 25.09 9.25
CA ARG A 438 -12.44 26.44 9.67
C ARG A 438 -11.21 26.40 10.58
N ALA A 439 -11.13 25.44 11.51
CA ALA A 439 -9.99 25.33 12.43
C ALA A 439 -8.70 24.98 11.68
N LEU A 440 -8.76 24.03 10.74
CA LEU A 440 -7.60 23.68 9.90
C LEU A 440 -7.08 24.87 9.10
N ARG A 441 -7.99 25.68 8.54
CA ARG A 441 -7.61 26.86 7.74
C ARG A 441 -7.05 27.99 8.60
N ALA A 442 -7.66 28.28 9.75
CA ALA A 442 -7.24 29.37 10.64
C ALA A 442 -5.91 29.07 11.34
N CYS A 443 -5.69 27.82 11.73
CA CYS A 443 -4.50 27.37 12.45
C CYS A 443 -3.52 26.61 11.54
N ALA A 444 -3.52 26.90 10.23
CA ALA A 444 -2.78 26.11 9.25
C ALA A 444 -1.27 26.07 9.54
N ASP A 445 -0.69 27.21 9.92
CA ASP A 445 0.75 27.32 10.15
C ASP A 445 1.19 26.61 11.44
N GLN A 446 0.33 26.63 12.47
CA GLN A 446 0.57 25.93 13.74
C GLN A 446 0.40 24.41 13.60
N LEU A 447 -0.58 23.98 12.82
CA LEU A 447 -0.93 22.57 12.67
C LEU A 447 -0.11 21.84 11.59
N ALA A 448 0.48 22.58 10.64
CA ALA A 448 1.20 21.98 9.52
C ALA A 448 2.32 21.05 9.97
N GLY A 449 3.18 21.48 10.90
CA GLY A 449 4.29 20.64 11.39
C GLY A 449 3.82 19.31 11.97
N VAL A 450 2.80 19.35 12.83
CA VAL A 450 2.24 18.15 13.48
C VAL A 450 1.66 17.19 12.46
N PHE A 451 0.85 17.69 11.51
CA PHE A 451 0.25 16.81 10.50
C PHE A 451 1.24 16.33 9.46
N THR A 452 2.29 17.11 9.16
CA THR A 452 3.41 16.64 8.33
C THR A 452 4.08 15.43 8.98
N ASP A 453 4.34 15.45 10.28
CA ASP A 453 4.92 14.31 11.00
C ASP A 453 4.00 13.08 10.98
N ILE A 454 2.70 13.28 11.20
CA ILE A 454 1.68 12.21 11.12
C ILE A 454 1.62 11.60 9.72
N PHE A 455 1.59 12.43 8.67
CA PHE A 455 1.52 11.95 7.29
C PHE A 455 2.79 11.22 6.88
N ASN A 456 3.96 11.75 7.25
CA ASN A 456 5.24 11.08 7.01
C ASN A 456 5.31 9.73 7.72
N GLN A 457 4.86 9.65 8.97
CA GLN A 457 4.82 8.40 9.72
C GLN A 457 3.86 7.39 9.10
N SER A 458 2.68 7.85 8.66
CA SER A 458 1.69 7.03 7.95
C SER A 458 2.25 6.43 6.65
N LEU A 459 2.91 7.26 5.83
CA LEU A 459 3.59 6.80 4.61
C LEU A 459 4.72 5.81 4.95
N TYR A 460 5.59 6.15 5.91
CA TYR A 460 6.72 5.30 6.30
C TYR A 460 6.28 3.90 6.77
N GLN A 461 5.16 3.82 7.48
CA GLN A 461 4.59 2.58 7.99
C GLN A 461 3.67 1.87 6.98
N SER A 462 3.35 2.51 5.85
CA SER A 462 2.32 2.04 4.91
C SER A 462 0.96 1.79 5.58
N ALA A 463 0.60 2.61 6.56
CA ALA A 463 -0.60 2.44 7.37
C ALA A 463 -1.33 3.77 7.60
N VAL A 464 -2.64 3.79 7.44
CA VAL A 464 -3.51 4.95 7.63
C VAL A 464 -4.18 4.90 9.00
N PRO A 465 -4.10 5.98 9.80
CA PRO A 465 -4.78 6.06 11.09
C PRO A 465 -6.28 5.75 10.98
N THR A 466 -6.79 4.87 11.84
CA THR A 466 -8.20 4.42 11.79
C THR A 466 -9.20 5.57 11.90
N CYS A 467 -8.88 6.62 12.67
CA CYS A 467 -9.72 7.82 12.78
C CYS A 467 -9.89 8.55 11.44
N PHE A 468 -8.90 8.49 10.56
CA PHE A 468 -8.95 9.08 9.21
C PHE A 468 -9.72 8.20 8.21
N LYS A 469 -9.81 6.88 8.47
CA LYS A 469 -10.56 5.91 7.66
C LYS A 469 -12.07 5.91 7.94
N ARG A 470 -12.52 6.46 9.07
CA ARG A 470 -13.95 6.49 9.44
C ARG A 470 -14.77 7.33 8.47
N ALA A 471 -15.95 6.81 8.10
CA ALA A 471 -16.91 7.50 7.24
C ALA A 471 -18.32 7.50 7.84
N THR A 472 -19.06 8.59 7.62
CA THR A 472 -20.51 8.64 7.87
C THR A 472 -21.24 8.74 6.54
N ILE A 473 -22.03 7.73 6.20
CA ILE A 473 -22.86 7.70 5.00
C ILE A 473 -24.12 8.53 5.25
N VAL A 474 -24.32 9.54 4.41
CA VAL A 474 -25.53 10.36 4.38
C VAL A 474 -26.29 10.03 3.08
N PRO A 475 -27.46 9.38 3.17
CA PRO A 475 -28.26 9.07 1.98
C PRO A 475 -28.90 10.34 1.42
N VAL A 476 -28.61 10.66 0.16
CA VAL A 476 -29.15 11.83 -0.55
C VAL A 476 -30.12 11.37 -1.65
N PRO A 477 -31.36 11.87 -1.71
CA PRO A 477 -32.31 11.50 -2.75
C PRO A 477 -31.78 11.81 -4.17
N LYS A 478 -31.81 10.83 -5.09
CA LYS A 478 -31.51 11.02 -6.52
C LYS A 478 -32.69 11.67 -7.25
N LYS A 479 -33.91 11.45 -6.77
CA LYS A 479 -35.17 11.94 -7.34
C LYS A 479 -36.07 12.50 -6.24
N ALA A 480 -37.03 13.36 -6.61
CA ALA A 480 -37.87 14.07 -5.64
C ALA A 480 -38.76 13.16 -4.80
N LYS A 481 -39.32 12.10 -5.41
CA LYS A 481 -40.11 11.08 -4.71
C LYS A 481 -39.33 9.77 -4.67
N VAL A 482 -38.80 9.43 -3.51
CA VAL A 482 -38.06 8.17 -3.29
C VAL A 482 -39.05 7.04 -3.10
N THR A 483 -38.90 5.95 -3.86
CA THR A 483 -39.76 4.76 -3.80
C THR A 483 -39.00 3.53 -3.30
N GLU A 484 -37.68 3.48 -3.51
CA GLU A 484 -36.83 2.36 -3.11
C GLU A 484 -35.46 2.85 -2.60
N LEU A 485 -34.71 1.99 -1.91
CA LEU A 485 -33.38 2.34 -1.36
C LEU A 485 -32.37 2.76 -2.45
N ASN A 486 -32.48 2.18 -3.65
CA ASN A 486 -31.63 2.51 -4.80
C ASN A 486 -31.84 3.95 -5.32
N ASP A 487 -32.92 4.61 -4.92
CA ASP A 487 -33.14 6.03 -5.19
C ASP A 487 -32.29 6.96 -4.33
N TYR A 488 -31.60 6.45 -3.30
CA TYR A 488 -30.63 7.21 -2.55
C TYR A 488 -29.22 7.09 -3.15
N ARG A 489 -28.46 8.17 -3.06
CA ARG A 489 -27.01 8.16 -3.25
C ARG A 489 -26.34 8.12 -1.88
N PRO A 490 -25.53 7.08 -1.57
CA PRO A 490 -24.80 7.02 -0.32
C PRO A 490 -23.57 7.94 -0.39
N VAL A 491 -23.66 9.15 0.17
CA VAL A 491 -22.53 10.08 0.19
C VAL A 491 -21.68 9.83 1.43
N ALA A 492 -20.41 9.49 1.27
CA ALA A 492 -19.48 9.28 2.39
C ALA A 492 -18.90 10.61 2.88
N LEU A 493 -19.25 10.98 4.10
CA LEU A 493 -18.63 12.08 4.84
C LEU A 493 -17.37 11.55 5.53
N THR A 494 -16.20 11.87 4.97
CA THR A 494 -14.88 11.50 5.51
C THR A 494 -14.15 12.69 6.12
N SER A 495 -13.11 12.40 6.93
CA SER A 495 -12.25 13.39 7.59
C SER A 495 -11.71 14.44 6.62
N VAL A 496 -11.74 15.70 7.03
CA VAL A 496 -11.18 16.81 6.24
C VAL A 496 -9.66 16.72 6.17
N ILE A 497 -9.02 16.24 7.25
CA ILE A 497 -7.58 15.99 7.31
C ILE A 497 -7.21 14.90 6.31
N MET A 498 -7.95 13.78 6.31
CA MET A 498 -7.72 12.71 5.34
C MET A 498 -7.84 13.22 3.91
N LYS A 499 -8.84 14.05 3.60
CA LYS A 499 -8.98 14.66 2.26
C LYS A 499 -7.81 15.55 1.88
N CYS A 500 -7.13 16.18 2.84
CA CYS A 500 -5.91 16.94 2.59
C CYS A 500 -4.76 15.99 2.28
N PHE A 501 -4.61 14.92 3.06
CA PHE A 501 -3.58 13.92 2.83
C PHE A 501 -3.76 13.18 1.49
N GLU A 502 -4.99 12.79 1.16
CA GLU A 502 -5.35 12.20 -0.13
C GLU A 502 -4.95 13.09 -1.32
N ARG A 503 -5.03 14.42 -1.22
CA ARG A 503 -4.58 15.32 -2.30
C ARG A 503 -3.08 15.23 -2.50
N LEU A 504 -2.32 15.27 -1.42
CA LEU A 504 -0.86 15.18 -1.46
C LEU A 504 -0.41 13.85 -2.07
N VAL A 505 -1.03 12.74 -1.63
CA VAL A 505 -0.76 11.41 -2.17
C VAL A 505 -1.20 11.30 -3.63
N LYS A 506 -2.37 11.85 -3.99
CA LYS A 506 -2.87 11.87 -5.36
C LYS A 506 -1.91 12.60 -6.30
N ASP A 507 -1.42 13.78 -5.90
CA ASP A 507 -0.51 14.58 -6.72
C ASP A 507 0.82 13.83 -6.92
N HIS A 508 1.32 13.17 -5.87
CA HIS A 508 2.49 12.30 -5.96
C HIS A 508 2.28 11.10 -6.91
N ILE A 509 1.21 10.32 -6.72
CA ILE A 509 0.86 9.20 -7.63
C ILE A 509 0.77 9.71 -9.07
N THR A 510 0.10 10.84 -9.29
CA THR A 510 -0.08 11.38 -10.65
C THR A 510 1.25 11.74 -11.30
N SER A 511 2.22 12.23 -10.53
CA SER A 511 3.56 12.58 -11.02
C SER A 511 4.45 11.37 -11.35
N THR A 512 4.14 10.18 -10.79
CA THR A 512 4.90 8.95 -11.01
C THR A 512 4.29 8.03 -12.05
N LEU A 513 3.07 8.32 -12.51
CA LEU A 513 2.39 7.49 -13.50
C LEU A 513 3.04 7.64 -14.88
N PRO A 514 3.11 6.57 -15.69
CA PRO A 514 3.68 6.62 -17.03
C PRO A 514 2.78 7.38 -18.01
N ASP A 515 3.38 7.98 -19.03
CA ASP A 515 2.65 8.65 -20.12
C ASP A 515 1.86 7.66 -21.00
N THR A 516 2.08 6.35 -20.86
CA THR A 516 1.44 5.27 -21.61
C THR A 516 0.01 4.93 -21.14
N LEU A 517 -0.52 5.65 -20.13
CA LEU A 517 -1.89 5.45 -19.67
C LEU A 517 -2.90 5.65 -20.79
N ASP A 518 -3.91 4.76 -20.81
CA ASP A 518 -4.96 4.74 -21.83
C ASP A 518 -5.47 6.15 -22.19
N PRO A 519 -5.23 6.63 -23.42
CA PRO A 519 -5.62 7.96 -23.86
C PRO A 519 -7.14 8.10 -24.00
N LEU A 520 -7.90 7.01 -24.02
CA LEU A 520 -9.37 6.98 -24.10
C LEU A 520 -10.06 6.92 -22.72
N GLN A 521 -9.31 7.01 -21.62
CA GLN A 521 -9.84 7.34 -20.30
C GLN A 521 -9.91 8.86 -20.12
N PHE A 522 -11.11 9.44 -20.21
CA PHE A 522 -11.31 10.88 -20.16
C PHE A 522 -11.63 11.41 -18.76
N ALA A 523 -12.21 10.59 -17.88
CA ALA A 523 -12.58 11.07 -16.56
C ALA A 523 -11.38 11.24 -15.64
N TYR A 524 -11.50 12.21 -14.73
CA TYR A 524 -10.55 12.48 -13.65
C TYR A 524 -9.12 12.84 -14.11
N ARG A 525 -8.89 13.02 -15.41
CA ARG A 525 -7.65 13.55 -15.99
C ARG A 525 -7.73 15.08 -16.14
N PRO A 526 -6.61 15.80 -15.92
CA PRO A 526 -6.55 17.21 -16.22
C PRO A 526 -6.78 17.43 -17.73
N ASN A 527 -7.43 18.54 -18.08
CA ASN A 527 -7.70 18.92 -19.48
C ASN A 527 -8.47 17.87 -20.31
N ARG A 528 -9.25 17.01 -19.67
CA ARG A 528 -10.21 16.11 -20.34
C ARG A 528 -11.62 16.40 -19.84
N SER A 529 -12.60 16.28 -20.71
CA SER A 529 -14.01 16.62 -20.45
C SER A 529 -14.97 15.64 -21.11
N THR A 530 -16.23 15.64 -20.69
CA THR A 530 -17.29 14.84 -21.34
C THR A 530 -17.42 15.17 -22.83
N ASP A 531 -17.20 16.43 -23.18
CA ASP A 531 -17.22 16.93 -24.55
C ASP A 531 -16.08 16.31 -25.38
N ASP A 532 -14.90 16.03 -24.79
CA ASP A 532 -13.79 15.36 -25.48
C ASP A 532 -14.10 13.89 -25.77
N ALA A 533 -14.66 13.18 -24.78
CA ALA A 533 -15.10 11.79 -24.94
C ALA A 533 -16.16 11.68 -26.04
N ILE A 534 -17.20 12.54 -25.99
CA ILE A 534 -18.25 12.60 -27.00
C ILE A 534 -17.67 12.94 -28.38
N SER A 535 -16.87 14.01 -28.48
CA SER A 535 -16.34 14.47 -29.77
C SER A 535 -15.45 13.42 -30.42
N THR A 536 -14.64 12.71 -29.61
CA THR A 536 -13.81 11.59 -30.08
C THR A 536 -14.68 10.43 -30.56
N THR A 537 -15.68 10.01 -29.77
CA THR A 537 -16.65 8.97 -30.15
C THR A 537 -17.31 9.28 -31.50
N LEU A 538 -17.86 10.49 -31.63
CA LEU A 538 -18.57 10.92 -32.83
C LEU A 538 -17.64 11.05 -34.02
N HIS A 539 -16.40 11.53 -33.83
CA HIS A 539 -15.43 11.63 -34.90
C HIS A 539 -15.03 10.27 -35.45
N THR A 540 -14.72 9.31 -34.57
CA THR A 540 -14.40 7.93 -34.95
C THR A 540 -15.56 7.30 -35.74
N ALA A 541 -16.79 7.41 -35.22
CA ALA A 541 -17.97 6.89 -35.89
C ALA A 541 -18.24 7.57 -37.25
N LEU A 542 -18.26 8.90 -37.31
CA LEU A 542 -18.54 9.65 -38.54
C LEU A 542 -17.48 9.45 -39.61
N THR A 543 -16.21 9.32 -39.23
CA THR A 543 -15.10 9.08 -40.17
C THR A 543 -15.22 7.68 -40.78
N HIS A 544 -15.65 6.69 -40.01
CA HIS A 544 -15.89 5.34 -40.53
C HIS A 544 -17.10 5.30 -41.47
N LEU A 545 -18.22 5.92 -41.07
CA LEU A 545 -19.46 5.99 -41.85
C LEU A 545 -19.34 6.75 -43.18
N ASP A 546 -18.27 7.52 -43.37
CA ASP A 546 -17.97 8.21 -44.63
C ASP A 546 -17.44 7.25 -45.71
N LYS A 547 -17.08 6.01 -45.33
CA LYS A 547 -16.62 4.94 -46.23
C LYS A 547 -17.79 4.10 -46.74
N ARG A 548 -17.64 3.53 -47.94
CA ARG A 548 -18.66 2.64 -48.54
C ARG A 548 -18.79 1.32 -47.76
N ASN A 549 -20.02 0.79 -47.71
CA ASN A 549 -20.36 -0.50 -47.10
C ASN A 549 -19.91 -0.66 -45.62
N THR A 550 -20.07 0.41 -44.84
CA THR A 550 -19.74 0.44 -43.41
C THR A 550 -20.96 0.79 -42.55
N TYR A 551 -20.93 0.40 -41.29
CA TYR A 551 -21.84 0.86 -40.24
C TYR A 551 -21.14 0.82 -38.87
N VAL A 552 -21.76 1.40 -37.84
CA VAL A 552 -21.17 1.48 -36.50
C VAL A 552 -22.14 0.89 -35.48
N ARG A 553 -21.62 0.09 -34.54
CA ARG A 553 -22.35 -0.36 -33.34
C ARG A 553 -21.74 0.31 -32.11
N MET A 554 -22.59 0.82 -31.22
CA MET A 554 -22.20 1.44 -29.96
C MET A 554 -22.88 0.69 -28.82
N LEU A 555 -22.09 0.09 -27.94
CA LEU A 555 -22.57 -0.56 -26.72
C LEU A 555 -22.29 0.36 -25.53
N PHE A 556 -23.35 0.89 -24.92
CA PHE A 556 -23.29 1.71 -23.72
C PHE A 556 -23.44 0.82 -22.49
N ILE A 557 -22.37 0.66 -21.73
CA ILE A 557 -22.28 -0.26 -20.61
C ILE A 557 -22.62 0.45 -19.31
N ASP A 558 -23.40 -0.22 -18.47
CA ASP A 558 -23.71 0.21 -17.12
C ASP A 558 -23.22 -0.85 -16.13
N TYR A 559 -22.46 -0.43 -15.13
CA TYR A 559 -21.99 -1.30 -14.06
C TYR A 559 -22.88 -1.18 -12.82
N SER A 560 -23.15 -2.33 -12.19
CA SER A 560 -23.82 -2.36 -10.90
C SER A 560 -22.86 -1.90 -9.80
N SER A 561 -22.95 -0.61 -9.45
CA SER A 561 -22.23 -0.02 -8.31
C SER A 561 -20.69 -0.08 -8.41
N ALA A 562 -20.13 0.30 -9.56
CA ALA A 562 -18.71 0.19 -9.92
C ALA A 562 -17.69 0.55 -8.83
N PHE A 563 -17.86 1.69 -8.15
CA PHE A 563 -16.91 2.14 -7.11
C PHE A 563 -16.89 1.22 -5.89
N ASN A 564 -18.01 0.57 -5.57
CA ASN A 564 -18.11 -0.29 -4.39
C ASN A 564 -17.56 -1.71 -4.65
N THR A 565 -17.39 -2.10 -5.91
CA THR A 565 -16.97 -3.47 -6.28
C THR A 565 -15.46 -3.61 -6.47
N ILE A 566 -14.69 -2.50 -6.39
CA ILE A 566 -13.23 -2.50 -6.46
C ILE A 566 -12.67 -3.44 -5.38
N VAL A 567 -11.86 -4.40 -5.79
CA VAL A 567 -11.15 -5.30 -4.88
C VAL A 567 -9.75 -4.74 -4.64
N PRO A 568 -9.41 -4.29 -3.41
CA PRO A 568 -8.14 -3.60 -3.16
C PRO A 568 -6.89 -4.41 -3.51
N SER A 569 -6.89 -5.73 -3.31
CA SER A 569 -5.76 -6.60 -3.66
C SER A 569 -5.51 -6.64 -5.18
N LYS A 570 -6.56 -6.67 -6.01
CA LYS A 570 -6.44 -6.60 -7.48
C LYS A 570 -5.92 -5.24 -7.93
N LEU A 571 -6.37 -4.16 -7.29
CA LEU A 571 -5.88 -2.81 -7.57
C LEU A 571 -4.39 -2.70 -7.27
N VAL A 572 -3.91 -3.22 -6.14
CA VAL A 572 -2.48 -3.17 -5.76
C VAL A 572 -1.59 -3.78 -6.84
N ILE A 573 -1.93 -4.96 -7.37
CA ILE A 573 -1.18 -5.64 -8.44
C ILE A 573 -1.08 -4.73 -9.68
N LYS A 574 -2.19 -4.08 -10.07
CA LYS A 574 -2.20 -3.13 -11.20
C LYS A 574 -1.34 -1.90 -10.93
N LEU A 575 -1.34 -1.38 -9.70
CA LEU A 575 -0.50 -0.23 -9.32
C LEU A 575 0.99 -0.58 -9.36
N GLU A 576 1.37 -1.76 -8.89
CA GLU A 576 2.76 -2.26 -8.99
C GLU A 576 3.18 -2.44 -10.46
N THR A 577 2.28 -2.94 -11.31
CA THR A 577 2.53 -3.08 -12.76
C THR A 577 2.75 -1.72 -13.44
N LEU A 578 2.10 -0.65 -12.94
CA LEU A 578 2.29 0.72 -13.40
C LEU A 578 3.57 1.38 -12.84
N GLY A 579 4.38 0.66 -12.06
CA GLY A 579 5.67 1.12 -11.55
C GLY A 579 5.59 1.93 -10.25
N LEU A 580 4.47 1.88 -9.51
CA LEU A 580 4.37 2.52 -8.20
C LEU A 580 5.17 1.75 -7.15
N ASP A 581 5.77 2.48 -6.20
CA ASP A 581 6.52 1.89 -5.09
C ASP A 581 5.64 0.95 -4.24
N PRO A 582 6.11 -0.28 -3.90
CA PRO A 582 5.33 -1.24 -3.13
C PRO A 582 4.85 -0.72 -1.77
N ALA A 583 5.58 0.17 -1.11
CA ALA A 583 5.16 0.71 0.17
C ALA A 583 4.00 1.71 0.00
N LEU A 584 3.97 2.46 -1.10
CA LEU A 584 2.82 3.30 -1.48
C LEU A 584 1.62 2.44 -1.87
N CYS A 585 1.83 1.34 -2.61
CA CYS A 585 0.77 0.38 -2.92
C CYS A 585 0.16 -0.24 -1.66
N ASN A 586 0.99 -0.62 -0.68
CA ASN A 586 0.54 -1.09 0.62
C ASN A 586 -0.21 -0.02 1.43
N TRP A 587 0.20 1.25 1.31
CA TRP A 587 -0.53 2.35 1.92
C TRP A 587 -1.92 2.51 1.30
N VAL A 588 -2.05 2.38 -0.02
CA VAL A 588 -3.35 2.39 -0.72
C VAL A 588 -4.21 1.18 -0.31
N LEU A 589 -3.60 0.01 -0.12
CA LEU A 589 -4.28 -1.17 0.39
C LEU A 589 -4.88 -0.93 1.78
N ASP A 590 -4.09 -0.40 2.72
CA ASP A 590 -4.56 -0.09 4.07
C ASP A 590 -5.61 1.05 4.06
N PHE A 591 -5.46 2.02 3.16
CA PHE A 591 -6.46 3.08 2.96
C PHE A 591 -7.82 2.51 2.54
N LEU A 592 -7.85 1.46 1.72
CA LEU A 592 -9.09 0.87 1.21
C LEU A 592 -9.68 -0.24 2.09
N THR A 593 -8.93 -0.77 3.05
CA THR A 593 -9.31 -1.90 3.90
C THR A 593 -9.51 -1.51 5.37
N GLY A 594 -10.28 -2.31 6.12
CA GLY A 594 -10.54 -2.07 7.54
C GLY A 594 -11.25 -0.73 7.82
N ARG A 595 -12.11 -0.27 6.93
CA ARG A 595 -12.75 1.05 7.04
C ARG A 595 -14.07 0.98 7.82
N PRO A 596 -14.19 1.67 8.96
CA PRO A 596 -15.46 1.74 9.68
C PRO A 596 -16.41 2.75 9.01
N GLN A 597 -17.64 2.34 8.75
CA GLN A 597 -18.71 3.22 8.27
C GLN A 597 -19.97 3.12 9.13
N VAL A 598 -20.69 4.23 9.25
CA VAL A 598 -22.03 4.30 9.87
C VAL A 598 -22.98 5.04 8.93
N VAL A 599 -24.27 4.71 8.94
CA VAL A 599 -25.30 5.46 8.19
C VAL A 599 -25.98 6.43 9.13
N ARG A 600 -26.18 7.68 8.69
CA ARG A 600 -26.90 8.70 9.45
C ARG A 600 -28.12 9.22 8.69
N VAL A 601 -29.29 9.11 9.32
CA VAL A 601 -30.57 9.64 8.81
C VAL A 601 -31.19 10.53 9.88
N GLY A 602 -31.27 11.85 9.61
CA GLY A 602 -31.65 12.83 10.64
C GLY A 602 -30.69 12.76 11.83
N ASN A 603 -31.25 12.47 13.01
CA ASN A 603 -30.53 12.33 14.27
C ASN A 603 -30.15 10.87 14.60
N ASN A 604 -30.58 9.90 13.80
CA ASN A 604 -30.33 8.48 14.05
C ASN A 604 -29.04 8.02 13.35
N ILE A 605 -28.25 7.19 14.04
CA ILE A 605 -26.99 6.63 13.56
C ILE A 605 -27.05 5.11 13.69
N SER A 606 -26.62 4.39 12.64
CA SER A 606 -26.57 2.92 12.66
C SER A 606 -25.40 2.37 13.49
N SER A 607 -25.41 1.06 13.73
CA SER A 607 -24.21 0.34 14.14
C SER A 607 -23.09 0.45 13.08
N PRO A 608 -21.81 0.39 13.50
CA PRO A 608 -20.68 0.46 12.58
C PRO A 608 -20.53 -0.82 11.76
N LEU A 609 -20.27 -0.67 10.46
CA LEU A 609 -19.90 -1.75 9.54
C LEU A 609 -18.45 -1.55 9.08
N ILE A 610 -17.66 -2.62 9.05
CA ILE A 610 -16.29 -2.58 8.51
C ILE A 610 -16.31 -2.97 7.03
N LEU A 611 -15.74 -2.11 6.18
CA LEU A 611 -15.59 -2.37 4.75
C LEU A 611 -14.15 -2.73 4.40
N ASN A 612 -14.00 -3.77 3.57
CA ASN A 612 -12.74 -4.22 3.00
C ASN A 612 -12.71 -4.14 1.46
N THR A 613 -13.77 -3.63 0.86
CA THR A 613 -13.94 -3.50 -0.59
C THR A 613 -14.46 -2.12 -0.96
N GLY A 614 -14.26 -1.76 -2.22
CA GLY A 614 -14.71 -0.52 -2.81
C GLY A 614 -13.89 0.71 -2.41
N ALA A 615 -14.07 1.79 -3.15
CA ALA A 615 -13.54 3.11 -2.83
C ALA A 615 -14.71 4.06 -2.46
N PRO A 616 -14.64 4.83 -1.35
CA PRO A 616 -15.82 5.53 -0.84
C PRO A 616 -16.22 6.69 -1.74
N GLN A 617 -17.52 6.85 -1.99
CA GLN A 617 -18.04 7.98 -2.75
C GLN A 617 -17.91 9.29 -1.95
N GLY A 618 -17.00 10.18 -2.38
CA GLY A 618 -16.75 11.46 -1.72
C GLY A 618 -15.32 11.64 -1.20
N CYS A 619 -14.50 10.60 -1.30
CA CYS A 619 -13.05 10.68 -1.14
C CYS A 619 -12.39 11.34 -2.36
N VAL A 620 -11.23 11.94 -2.12
CA VAL A 620 -10.45 12.65 -3.15
C VAL A 620 -9.67 11.68 -4.03
N LEU A 621 -9.16 10.59 -3.43
CA LEU A 621 -8.30 9.63 -4.11
C LEU A 621 -9.10 8.58 -4.91
N SER A 622 -10.32 8.27 -4.48
CA SER A 622 -11.16 7.23 -5.09
C SER A 622 -11.39 7.36 -6.60
N PRO A 623 -11.64 8.55 -7.16
CA PRO A 623 -11.76 8.72 -8.61
C PRO A 623 -10.50 8.31 -9.39
N LEU A 624 -9.31 8.70 -8.89
CA LEU A 624 -8.05 8.33 -9.50
C LEU A 624 -7.83 6.81 -9.43
N LEU A 625 -8.06 6.22 -8.25
CA LEU A 625 -7.89 4.78 -8.06
C LEU A 625 -8.82 3.96 -8.97
N TYR A 626 -10.04 4.43 -9.22
CA TYR A 626 -10.92 3.78 -10.17
C TYR A 626 -10.40 3.88 -11.62
N SER A 627 -9.93 5.06 -12.05
CA SER A 627 -9.29 5.19 -13.36
C SER A 627 -8.10 4.24 -13.53
N LEU A 628 -7.26 4.12 -12.50
CA LEU A 628 -6.12 3.19 -12.48
C LEU A 628 -6.55 1.72 -12.43
N PHE A 629 -7.66 1.41 -11.75
CA PHE A 629 -8.21 0.06 -11.72
C PHE A 629 -8.63 -0.44 -13.10
N THR A 630 -9.20 0.46 -13.91
CA THR A 630 -9.72 0.18 -15.26
C THR A 630 -8.73 0.49 -16.39
N HIS A 631 -7.46 0.78 -16.08
CA HIS A 631 -6.51 1.31 -17.08
C HIS A 631 -6.20 0.32 -18.20
N ASP A 632 -6.21 -0.97 -17.89
CA ASP A 632 -5.96 -2.11 -18.78
C ASP A 632 -7.21 -2.57 -19.56
N CYS A 633 -8.37 -1.95 -19.31
CA CYS A 633 -9.57 -2.14 -20.12
C CYS A 633 -9.44 -1.36 -21.43
N VAL A 634 -8.69 -1.90 -22.38
CA VAL A 634 -8.42 -1.29 -23.69
C VAL A 634 -8.92 -2.20 -24.82
N ALA A 635 -9.24 -1.62 -25.97
CA ALA A 635 -9.68 -2.40 -27.12
C ALA A 635 -8.56 -3.29 -27.65
N THR A 636 -8.88 -4.54 -27.93
CA THR A 636 -7.97 -5.52 -28.52
C THR A 636 -7.84 -5.35 -30.03
N HIS A 637 -8.91 -4.93 -30.70
CA HIS A 637 -8.94 -4.75 -32.15
C HIS A 637 -8.89 -3.27 -32.55
N ALA A 638 -8.14 -2.95 -33.60
CA ALA A 638 -8.04 -1.59 -34.13
C ALA A 638 -9.37 -1.07 -34.74
N SER A 639 -10.29 -1.96 -35.11
CA SER A 639 -11.65 -1.63 -35.54
C SER A 639 -12.59 -1.32 -34.38
N ASN A 640 -12.15 -1.47 -33.13
CA ASN A 640 -12.93 -1.16 -31.95
C ASN A 640 -12.28 -0.03 -31.15
N SER A 641 -13.06 0.62 -30.30
CA SER A 641 -12.55 1.59 -29.34
C SER A 641 -13.38 1.51 -28.06
N ILE A 642 -12.69 1.47 -26.91
CA ILE A 642 -13.34 1.51 -25.59
C ILE A 642 -13.14 2.91 -25.04
N ILE A 643 -14.23 3.66 -24.89
CA ILE A 643 -14.23 5.03 -24.41
C ILE A 643 -14.75 5.04 -22.98
N LYS A 644 -13.94 5.54 -22.05
CA LYS A 644 -14.24 5.53 -20.63
C LYS A 644 -14.39 6.95 -20.10
N PHE A 645 -15.47 7.19 -19.37
CA PHE A 645 -15.66 8.39 -18.56
C PHE A 645 -16.16 7.97 -17.19
N ALA A 646 -15.21 7.72 -16.28
CA ALA A 646 -15.47 7.14 -14.98
C ALA A 646 -16.09 5.75 -15.19
N ASP A 647 -17.23 5.48 -14.58
CA ASP A 647 -17.99 4.24 -14.72
C ASP A 647 -18.76 4.12 -16.05
N ASP A 648 -18.98 5.21 -16.78
CA ASP A 648 -19.58 5.17 -18.11
C ASP A 648 -18.56 4.64 -19.13
N THR A 649 -18.73 3.38 -19.56
CA THR A 649 -17.90 2.73 -20.59
C THR A 649 -18.72 2.53 -21.86
N THR A 650 -18.14 2.90 -23.00
CA THR A 650 -18.76 2.69 -24.32
C THR A 650 -17.83 1.94 -25.24
N VAL A 651 -18.28 0.82 -25.80
CA VAL A 651 -17.58 0.10 -26.87
C VAL A 651 -18.11 0.56 -28.22
N VAL A 652 -17.23 1.08 -29.06
CA VAL A 652 -17.54 1.52 -30.42
C VAL A 652 -16.94 0.52 -31.40
N GLY A 653 -17.77 -0.23 -32.11
CA GLY A 653 -17.36 -1.17 -33.16
C GLY A 653 -17.53 -0.57 -34.56
N LEU A 654 -16.44 -0.56 -35.32
CA LEU A 654 -16.39 -0.03 -36.69
C LEU A 654 -16.51 -1.19 -37.69
N ILE A 655 -17.73 -1.43 -38.18
CA ILE A 655 -18.02 -2.62 -38.99
C ILE A 655 -17.85 -2.32 -40.48
N THR A 656 -17.14 -3.19 -41.18
CA THR A 656 -16.93 -3.13 -42.63
C THR A 656 -17.42 -4.42 -43.25
N ASN A 657 -18.14 -4.34 -44.37
CA ASN A 657 -18.61 -5.52 -45.11
C ASN A 657 -19.48 -6.51 -44.29
N ASN A 658 -20.14 -6.05 -43.22
CA ASN A 658 -20.89 -6.88 -42.27
C ASN A 658 -20.04 -7.89 -41.47
N ASP A 659 -18.73 -7.68 -41.39
CA ASP A 659 -17.87 -8.48 -40.52
C ASP A 659 -17.92 -7.94 -39.08
N GLU A 660 -18.69 -8.60 -38.23
CA GLU A 660 -18.86 -8.26 -36.81
C GLU A 660 -17.95 -9.03 -35.86
N THR A 661 -17.05 -9.88 -36.38
CA THR A 661 -16.23 -10.81 -35.59
C THR A 661 -15.45 -10.07 -34.49
N ALA A 662 -14.62 -9.10 -34.89
CA ALA A 662 -13.82 -8.28 -33.98
C ALA A 662 -14.67 -7.58 -32.90
N TYR A 663 -15.84 -7.05 -33.25
CA TYR A 663 -16.71 -6.37 -32.30
C TYR A 663 -17.34 -7.33 -31.29
N ARG A 664 -17.80 -8.50 -31.75
CA ARG A 664 -18.38 -9.53 -30.88
C ARG A 664 -17.34 -10.15 -29.94
N GLU A 665 -16.13 -10.35 -30.44
CA GLU A 665 -14.99 -10.79 -29.63
C GLU A 665 -14.63 -9.76 -28.56
N GLU A 666 -14.64 -8.47 -28.89
CA GLU A 666 -14.40 -7.39 -27.92
C GLU A 666 -15.46 -7.37 -26.81
N VAL A 667 -16.74 -7.52 -27.16
CA VAL A 667 -17.82 -7.57 -26.17
C VAL A 667 -17.68 -8.79 -25.26
N ARG A 668 -17.29 -9.94 -25.81
CA ARG A 668 -17.03 -11.15 -25.02
C ARG A 668 -15.82 -10.98 -24.10
N ALA A 669 -14.70 -10.49 -24.64
CA ALA A 669 -13.47 -10.24 -23.89
C ALA A 669 -13.72 -9.23 -22.76
N LEU A 670 -14.52 -8.21 -23.00
CA LEU A 670 -14.92 -7.25 -21.97
C LEU A 670 -15.78 -7.90 -20.88
N GLY A 671 -16.69 -8.81 -21.24
CA GLY A 671 -17.45 -9.59 -20.26
C GLY A 671 -16.54 -10.41 -19.33
N VAL A 672 -15.56 -11.13 -19.90
CA VAL A 672 -14.55 -11.89 -19.14
C VAL A 672 -13.71 -10.96 -18.27
N TRP A 673 -13.20 -9.86 -18.83
CA TRP A 673 -12.43 -8.87 -18.09
C TRP A 673 -13.22 -8.29 -16.91
N CYS A 674 -14.52 -8.05 -17.08
CA CYS A 674 -15.39 -7.58 -15.99
C CYS A 674 -15.50 -8.61 -14.87
N GLN A 675 -15.66 -9.90 -15.20
CA GLN A 675 -15.70 -10.99 -14.22
C GLN A 675 -14.35 -11.11 -13.47
N GLU A 676 -13.23 -11.10 -14.19
CA GLU A 676 -11.88 -11.12 -13.62
C GLU A 676 -11.59 -9.92 -12.73
N ASN A 677 -12.21 -8.77 -12.98
CA ASN A 677 -12.03 -7.55 -12.18
C ASN A 677 -13.14 -7.31 -11.16
N ASN A 678 -14.04 -8.28 -10.94
CA ASN A 678 -15.17 -8.15 -10.00
C ASN A 678 -16.04 -6.91 -10.30
N LEU A 679 -16.25 -6.60 -11.58
CA LEU A 679 -17.16 -5.56 -12.06
C LEU A 679 -18.41 -6.23 -12.58
N THR A 680 -19.53 -6.05 -11.89
CA THR A 680 -20.80 -6.66 -12.30
C THR A 680 -21.49 -5.81 -13.36
N LEU A 681 -21.68 -6.36 -14.55
CA LEU A 681 -22.41 -5.72 -15.64
C LEU A 681 -23.91 -5.71 -15.36
N ASN A 682 -24.58 -4.58 -15.62
CA ASN A 682 -26.02 -4.47 -15.58
C ASN A 682 -26.59 -4.58 -17.00
N VAL A 683 -26.88 -5.81 -17.44
CA VAL A 683 -27.35 -6.05 -18.83
C VAL A 683 -28.66 -5.32 -19.12
N ASN A 684 -29.56 -5.21 -18.14
CA ASN A 684 -30.83 -4.50 -18.27
C ASN A 684 -30.67 -2.99 -18.50
N LYS A 685 -29.59 -2.38 -18.02
CA LYS A 685 -29.29 -0.96 -18.24
C LYS A 685 -28.30 -0.72 -19.37
N THR A 686 -27.56 -1.75 -19.76
CA THR A 686 -26.70 -1.75 -20.93
C THR A 686 -27.57 -1.66 -22.18
N LYS A 687 -27.21 -0.77 -23.11
CA LYS A 687 -27.97 -0.52 -24.33
C LYS A 687 -27.06 -0.56 -25.54
N GLU A 688 -27.59 -1.09 -26.64
CA GLU A 688 -26.94 -1.05 -27.94
C GLU A 688 -27.60 -0.02 -28.86
N MET A 689 -26.80 0.72 -29.62
CA MET A 689 -27.26 1.53 -30.74
C MET A 689 -26.50 1.16 -32.01
N ILE A 690 -27.22 1.01 -33.12
CA ILE A 690 -26.64 0.75 -34.43
C ILE A 690 -26.88 1.96 -35.33
N VAL A 691 -25.82 2.48 -35.92
CA VAL A 691 -25.86 3.59 -36.88
C VAL A 691 -25.52 3.00 -38.25
N ASP A 692 -26.53 2.82 -39.10
CA ASP A 692 -26.39 2.27 -40.45
C ASP A 692 -27.10 3.17 -41.47
N PHE A 693 -26.33 3.77 -42.37
CA PHE A 693 -26.85 4.65 -43.43
C PHE A 693 -26.90 3.98 -44.81
N ARG A 694 -26.62 2.67 -44.90
CA ARG A 694 -26.66 1.93 -46.16
C ARG A 694 -28.10 1.79 -46.64
N LYS A 695 -28.30 1.78 -47.96
CA LYS A 695 -29.63 1.64 -48.60
C LYS A 695 -30.22 0.24 -48.40
N GLN A 696 -29.38 -0.80 -48.52
CA GLN A 696 -29.75 -2.18 -48.22
C GLN A 696 -29.23 -2.54 -46.84
N GLN A 697 -30.12 -2.50 -45.85
CA GLN A 697 -29.81 -2.91 -44.49
C GLN A 697 -30.11 -4.40 -44.37
N ARG A 698 -29.12 -5.18 -43.96
CA ARG A 698 -29.35 -6.55 -43.50
C ARG A 698 -29.81 -6.52 -42.05
N GLU A 699 -30.53 -7.56 -41.65
CA GLU A 699 -30.90 -7.72 -40.24
C GLU A 699 -29.64 -7.90 -39.39
N HIS A 700 -29.49 -7.06 -38.37
CA HIS A 700 -28.32 -7.06 -37.49
C HIS A 700 -28.59 -8.02 -36.33
N PRO A 701 -27.85 -9.14 -36.18
CA PRO A 701 -28.15 -10.11 -35.13
C PRO A 701 -27.91 -9.51 -33.73
N PRO A 702 -28.74 -9.85 -32.73
CA PRO A 702 -28.63 -9.31 -31.38
C PRO A 702 -27.32 -9.72 -30.70
N ILE A 703 -26.91 -8.91 -29.72
CA ILE A 703 -25.79 -9.21 -28.82
C ILE A 703 -26.32 -9.88 -27.58
N HIS A 704 -25.61 -10.91 -27.13
CA HIS A 704 -25.88 -11.60 -25.88
C HIS A 704 -24.71 -11.35 -24.93
N ILE A 705 -25.03 -10.94 -23.70
CA ILE A 705 -24.08 -10.83 -22.59
C ILE A 705 -24.61 -11.72 -21.48
N ASP A 706 -23.81 -12.68 -21.02
CA ASP A 706 -24.21 -13.68 -20.00
C ASP A 706 -25.55 -14.37 -20.33
N GLY A 707 -25.75 -14.73 -21.60
CA GLY A 707 -26.98 -15.38 -22.08
C GLY A 707 -28.20 -14.46 -22.24
N THR A 708 -28.11 -13.19 -21.84
CA THR A 708 -29.20 -12.22 -21.92
C THR A 708 -29.04 -11.30 -23.14
N VAL A 709 -30.13 -11.08 -23.89
CA VAL A 709 -30.13 -10.17 -25.05
C VAL A 709 -30.02 -8.72 -24.60
N VAL A 710 -29.09 -7.97 -25.18
CA VAL A 710 -28.95 -6.53 -24.96
C VAL A 710 -30.04 -5.76 -25.72
N GLU A 711 -30.74 -4.85 -25.03
CA GLU A 711 -31.76 -4.01 -25.65
C GLU A 711 -31.15 -3.04 -26.68
N ARG A 712 -31.70 -3.04 -27.89
CA ARG A 712 -31.37 -2.08 -28.94
C ARG A 712 -32.24 -0.82 -28.84
N VAL A 713 -31.61 0.34 -28.91
CA VAL A 713 -32.29 1.64 -28.78
C VAL A 713 -32.00 2.57 -29.95
N ALA A 714 -33.02 3.31 -30.39
CA ALA A 714 -32.88 4.35 -31.42
C ALA A 714 -32.30 5.66 -30.87
N SER A 715 -32.40 5.91 -29.55
CA SER A 715 -31.78 7.06 -28.90
C SER A 715 -31.28 6.72 -27.50
N PHE A 716 -30.09 7.21 -27.16
CA PHE A 716 -29.46 6.99 -25.86
C PHE A 716 -28.87 8.30 -25.32
N LYS A 717 -28.90 8.48 -23.99
CA LYS A 717 -28.37 9.66 -23.32
C LYS A 717 -26.91 9.44 -22.87
N PHE A 718 -25.97 9.61 -23.78
CA PHE A 718 -24.54 9.46 -23.53
C PHE A 718 -23.93 10.74 -22.93
N LEU A 719 -23.31 10.65 -21.74
CA LEU A 719 -22.61 11.76 -21.06
C LEU A 719 -23.39 13.09 -21.02
N GLY A 720 -24.72 13.00 -20.88
CA GLY A 720 -25.61 14.15 -20.79
C GLY A 720 -26.23 14.63 -22.11
N ILE A 721 -25.80 14.12 -23.26
CA ILE A 721 -26.37 14.44 -24.57
C ILE A 721 -27.19 13.27 -25.12
N HIS A 722 -28.20 13.55 -25.95
CA HIS A 722 -28.95 12.50 -26.65
C HIS A 722 -28.31 12.24 -28.00
N ILE A 723 -27.86 11.01 -28.22
CA ILE A 723 -27.40 10.51 -29.51
C ILE A 723 -28.55 9.66 -30.08
N THR A 724 -28.73 9.70 -31.40
CA THR A 724 -29.73 8.89 -32.12
C THR A 724 -29.03 8.01 -33.15
N ASP A 725 -29.61 6.88 -33.50
CA ASP A 725 -29.21 6.00 -34.62
C ASP A 725 -29.06 6.74 -35.96
N LYS A 726 -29.81 7.82 -36.17
CA LYS A 726 -29.75 8.70 -37.36
C LYS A 726 -28.73 9.83 -37.25
N LEU A 727 -28.04 9.94 -36.11
CA LEU A 727 -27.15 11.05 -35.72
C LEU A 727 -27.76 12.45 -35.98
N ASN A 728 -29.06 12.60 -35.72
CA ASN A 728 -29.73 13.89 -35.72
C ASN A 728 -29.81 14.46 -34.30
N TRP A 729 -30.02 15.77 -34.18
CA TRP A 729 -29.92 16.45 -32.89
C TRP A 729 -31.25 16.98 -32.36
N SER A 730 -32.38 16.66 -33.01
CA SER A 730 -33.69 17.20 -32.64
C SER A 730 -34.11 16.79 -31.23
N THR A 731 -34.02 15.49 -30.91
CA THR A 731 -34.32 14.96 -29.56
C THR A 731 -33.50 15.64 -28.47
N HIS A 732 -32.22 15.91 -28.74
CA HIS A 732 -31.35 16.61 -27.81
C HIS A 732 -31.74 18.08 -27.65
N THR A 733 -31.96 18.79 -28.76
CA THR A 733 -32.30 20.21 -28.72
C THR A 733 -33.66 20.47 -28.08
N ASP A 734 -34.65 19.61 -28.30
CA ASP A 734 -35.98 19.75 -27.69
C ASP A 734 -35.92 19.56 -26.17
N SER A 735 -35.15 18.58 -25.71
CA SER A 735 -34.84 18.34 -24.30
C SER A 735 -34.17 19.55 -23.64
N ILE A 736 -33.17 20.14 -24.31
CA ILE A 736 -32.47 21.35 -23.85
C ILE A 736 -33.42 22.55 -23.80
N VAL A 737 -34.19 22.79 -24.86
CA VAL A 737 -35.12 23.92 -24.97
C VAL A 737 -36.17 23.84 -23.86
N LYS A 738 -36.76 22.65 -23.63
CA LYS A 738 -37.75 22.45 -22.56
C LYS A 738 -37.16 22.78 -21.18
N LYS A 739 -35.95 22.31 -20.87
CA LYS A 739 -35.26 22.64 -19.60
C LYS A 739 -34.93 24.13 -19.48
N ALA A 740 -34.50 24.75 -20.57
CA ALA A 740 -34.18 26.17 -20.58
C ALA A 740 -35.43 27.06 -20.42
N GLN A 741 -36.57 26.66 -21.01
CA GLN A 741 -37.85 27.32 -20.84
C GLN A 741 -38.36 27.25 -19.39
N GLN A 742 -38.20 26.11 -18.72
CA GLN A 742 -38.51 26.00 -17.28
C GLN A 742 -37.69 27.00 -16.45
N ARG A 743 -36.41 27.21 -16.77
CA ARG A 743 -35.55 28.17 -16.05
C ARG A 743 -35.82 29.62 -16.43
N LEU A 744 -36.32 29.88 -17.64
CA LEU A 744 -36.80 31.22 -18.04
C LEU A 744 -37.95 31.70 -17.14
N PHE A 745 -38.82 30.81 -16.67
CA PHE A 745 -39.87 31.18 -15.71
C PHE A 745 -39.27 31.77 -14.42
N ASN A 746 -38.25 31.13 -13.85
CA ASN A 746 -37.55 31.65 -12.67
C ASN A 746 -36.90 33.00 -12.96
N LEU A 747 -36.28 33.18 -14.13
CA LEU A 747 -35.70 34.46 -14.54
C LEU A 747 -36.77 35.58 -14.61
N ARG A 748 -37.97 35.28 -15.12
CA ARG A 748 -39.10 36.24 -15.13
C ARG A 748 -39.54 36.60 -13.72
N ARG A 749 -39.64 35.62 -12.82
CA ARG A 749 -39.98 35.87 -11.40
C ARG A 749 -38.96 36.77 -10.74
N LEU A 750 -37.67 36.53 -10.95
CA LEU A 750 -36.60 37.37 -10.41
C LEU A 750 -36.67 38.81 -10.93
N LYS A 751 -37.01 39.00 -12.21
CA LYS A 751 -37.26 40.35 -12.75
C LYS A 751 -38.44 41.02 -12.04
N LYS A 752 -39.54 40.29 -11.81
CA LYS A 752 -40.72 40.80 -11.10
C LYS A 752 -40.39 41.22 -9.66
N PHE A 753 -39.45 40.54 -9.00
CA PHE A 753 -38.94 40.90 -7.68
C PHE A 753 -37.94 42.07 -7.69
N GLY A 754 -37.73 42.75 -8.82
CA GLY A 754 -36.91 43.96 -8.89
C GLY A 754 -35.40 43.71 -8.89
N LEU A 755 -34.92 42.50 -9.23
CA LEU A 755 -33.48 42.25 -9.31
C LEU A 755 -32.81 43.07 -10.42
N SER A 756 -31.58 43.53 -10.16
CA SER A 756 -30.81 44.33 -11.12
C SER A 756 -30.52 43.58 -12.44
N PRO A 757 -30.40 44.29 -13.58
CA PRO A 757 -30.04 43.68 -14.87
C PRO A 757 -28.76 42.84 -14.83
N LYS A 758 -27.78 43.25 -14.02
CA LYS A 758 -26.52 42.51 -13.81
C LYS A 758 -26.76 41.18 -13.09
N ALA A 759 -27.57 41.18 -12.03
CA ALA A 759 -27.94 39.95 -11.32
C ALA A 759 -28.74 38.99 -12.21
N LEU A 760 -29.69 39.51 -12.99
CA LEU A 760 -30.47 38.74 -13.96
C LEU A 760 -29.60 38.13 -15.07
N THR A 761 -28.64 38.89 -15.58
CA THR A 761 -27.67 38.41 -16.57
C THR A 761 -26.80 37.30 -15.99
N ASN A 762 -26.32 37.45 -14.75
CA ASN A 762 -25.56 36.40 -14.06
C ASN A 762 -26.41 35.15 -13.85
N PHE A 763 -27.67 35.29 -13.43
CA PHE A 763 -28.59 34.16 -13.31
C PHE A 763 -28.79 33.44 -14.66
N TYR A 764 -28.98 34.18 -15.75
CA TYR A 764 -29.05 33.62 -17.10
C TYR A 764 -27.78 32.82 -17.45
N ARG A 765 -26.59 33.39 -17.25
CA ARG A 765 -25.30 32.73 -17.53
C ARG A 765 -25.16 31.43 -16.74
N CYS A 766 -25.46 31.47 -15.44
CA CYS A 766 -25.29 30.32 -14.55
C CYS A 766 -26.33 29.21 -14.77
N THR A 767 -27.56 29.55 -15.15
CA THR A 767 -28.67 28.59 -15.15
C THR A 767 -29.22 28.26 -16.54
N ILE A 768 -29.22 29.19 -17.49
CA ILE A 768 -29.82 28.96 -18.82
C ILE A 768 -28.72 28.72 -19.85
N GLU A 769 -27.76 29.64 -19.96
CA GLU A 769 -26.63 29.51 -20.90
C GLU A 769 -25.80 28.26 -20.61
N SER A 770 -25.60 27.92 -19.33
CA SER A 770 -24.88 26.71 -18.93
C SER A 770 -25.49 25.41 -19.48
N ILE A 771 -26.82 25.32 -19.61
CA ILE A 771 -27.48 24.19 -20.28
C ILE A 771 -27.35 24.30 -21.79
N LEU A 772 -27.69 25.48 -22.36
CA LEU A 772 -27.69 25.68 -23.81
C LEU A 772 -26.32 25.43 -24.43
N ALA A 773 -25.26 25.78 -23.70
CA ALA A 773 -23.89 25.66 -24.18
C ALA A 773 -23.19 24.37 -23.68
N GLY A 774 -23.89 23.50 -22.94
CA GLY A 774 -23.36 22.22 -22.47
C GLY A 774 -22.98 21.31 -23.64
N CYS A 775 -21.72 20.89 -23.68
CA CYS A 775 -21.13 20.10 -24.78
C CYS A 775 -21.42 20.64 -26.20
N ILE A 776 -21.65 21.96 -26.34
CA ILE A 776 -22.16 22.56 -27.59
C ILE A 776 -21.25 22.32 -28.80
N THR A 777 -19.95 22.10 -28.57
CA THR A 777 -19.00 21.85 -29.66
C THR A 777 -19.23 20.51 -30.34
N ALA A 778 -19.81 19.52 -29.66
CA ALA A 778 -20.08 18.20 -30.20
C ALA A 778 -21.29 18.16 -31.16
N TRP A 779 -22.35 18.93 -30.87
CA TRP A 779 -23.67 18.72 -31.49
C TRP A 779 -24.21 19.91 -32.30
N TYR A 780 -23.87 21.14 -31.95
CA TYR A 780 -24.50 22.33 -32.56
C TYR A 780 -24.14 22.53 -34.04
N GLY A 781 -22.93 22.10 -34.44
CA GLY A 781 -22.47 22.12 -35.83
C GLY A 781 -23.40 21.34 -36.78
N ASN A 782 -23.95 20.21 -36.32
CA ASN A 782 -24.83 19.34 -37.07
C ASN A 782 -26.34 19.60 -36.84
N CYS A 783 -26.70 20.66 -36.11
CA CYS A 783 -28.10 21.05 -35.93
C CYS A 783 -28.71 21.63 -37.21
N THR A 784 -29.98 21.31 -37.46
CA THR A 784 -30.78 21.91 -38.54
C THR A 784 -31.03 23.40 -38.27
N ALA A 785 -31.42 24.14 -39.32
CA ALA A 785 -31.80 25.55 -39.17
C ALA A 785 -32.98 25.74 -38.20
N LEU A 786 -33.94 24.80 -38.18
CA LEU A 786 -35.06 24.81 -37.23
C LEU A 786 -34.58 24.67 -35.78
N ASN A 787 -33.70 23.70 -35.51
CA ASN A 787 -33.13 23.47 -34.18
C ASN A 787 -32.37 24.71 -33.68
N ARG A 788 -31.53 25.32 -34.55
CA ARG A 788 -30.80 26.55 -34.21
C ARG A 788 -31.73 27.73 -33.93
N LYS A 789 -32.78 27.92 -34.75
CA LYS A 789 -33.81 28.95 -34.50
C LYS A 789 -34.52 28.72 -33.17
N ALA A 790 -34.88 27.49 -32.83
CA ALA A 790 -35.52 27.16 -31.56
C ALA A 790 -34.65 27.53 -30.35
N LEU A 791 -33.37 27.16 -30.37
CA LEU A 791 -32.42 27.52 -29.31
C LEU A 791 -32.21 29.04 -29.21
N GLN A 792 -32.05 29.73 -30.35
CA GLN A 792 -31.84 31.18 -30.35
C GLN A 792 -33.08 31.96 -29.84
N ARG A 793 -34.30 31.43 -30.00
CA ARG A 793 -35.52 32.02 -29.41
C ARG A 793 -35.46 32.07 -27.89
N VAL A 794 -34.85 31.07 -27.23
CA VAL A 794 -34.65 31.05 -25.78
C VAL A 794 -33.72 32.20 -25.36
N VAL A 795 -32.59 32.36 -26.06
CA VAL A 795 -31.62 33.45 -25.80
C VAL A 795 -32.27 34.82 -26.00
N ARG A 796 -33.00 35.03 -27.10
CA ARG A 796 -33.72 36.29 -27.37
C ARG A 796 -34.77 36.59 -26.29
N SER A 797 -35.45 35.56 -25.78
CA SER A 797 -36.43 35.71 -24.70
C SER A 797 -35.76 36.09 -23.39
N ALA A 798 -34.62 35.47 -23.04
CA ALA A 798 -33.81 35.88 -21.90
C ALA A 798 -33.34 37.32 -22.04
N GLN A 799 -32.85 37.72 -23.23
CA GLN A 799 -32.35 39.06 -23.51
C GLN A 799 -33.40 40.14 -23.26
N ARG A 800 -34.65 39.91 -23.69
CA ARG A 800 -35.78 40.81 -23.41
C ARG A 800 -36.09 40.92 -21.91
N ILE A 801 -35.89 39.84 -21.15
CA ILE A 801 -36.13 39.84 -19.70
C ILE A 801 -34.99 40.60 -19.00
N THR A 802 -33.73 40.28 -19.29
CA THR A 802 -32.58 40.89 -18.61
C THR A 802 -32.35 42.34 -18.99
N GLY A 803 -32.81 42.79 -20.16
CA GLY A 803 -32.63 44.17 -20.64
C GLY A 803 -31.20 44.49 -21.14
N GLY A 804 -30.28 43.51 -21.11
CA GLY A 804 -28.90 43.65 -21.59
C GLY A 804 -28.63 42.81 -22.83
N LYS A 805 -27.62 43.17 -23.63
CA LYS A 805 -27.21 42.40 -24.82
C LYS A 805 -26.62 41.04 -24.41
N LEU A 806 -27.17 39.96 -24.96
CA LEU A 806 -26.67 38.60 -24.76
C LEU A 806 -26.02 38.10 -26.06
N PRO A 807 -24.91 37.33 -25.99
CA PRO A 807 -24.25 36.80 -27.19
C PRO A 807 -25.17 35.83 -27.92
N ALA A 808 -25.08 35.78 -29.26
CA ALA A 808 -25.79 34.76 -30.01
C ALA A 808 -25.21 33.38 -29.70
N LEU A 809 -26.04 32.34 -29.84
CA LEU A 809 -25.59 30.98 -29.56
C LEU A 809 -24.54 30.52 -30.59
N GLN A 810 -24.64 31.03 -31.81
CA GLN A 810 -23.64 30.83 -32.87
C GLN A 810 -22.26 31.37 -32.46
N ASP A 811 -22.19 32.56 -31.87
CA ASP A 811 -20.94 33.18 -31.42
C ASP A 811 -20.32 32.37 -30.28
N THR A 812 -21.18 31.95 -29.34
CA THR A 812 -20.81 31.10 -28.21
C THR A 812 -20.23 29.76 -28.69
N TYR A 813 -20.86 29.13 -29.68
CA TYR A 813 -20.37 27.93 -30.33
C TYR A 813 -19.00 28.15 -30.98
N THR A 814 -18.85 29.17 -31.82
CA THR A 814 -17.59 29.47 -32.52
C THR A 814 -16.46 29.73 -31.53
N THR A 815 -16.70 30.54 -30.49
CA THR A 815 -15.71 30.83 -29.45
C THR A 815 -15.32 29.58 -28.66
N ARG A 816 -16.28 28.70 -28.32
CA ARG A 816 -15.99 27.45 -27.61
C ARG A 816 -15.23 26.46 -28.48
N CYS A 817 -15.58 26.33 -29.77
CA CYS A 817 -14.84 25.51 -30.71
C CYS A 817 -13.38 25.96 -30.80
N HIS A 818 -13.14 27.27 -30.97
CA HIS A 818 -11.80 27.83 -31.04
C HIS A 818 -10.98 27.61 -29.76
N ARG A 819 -11.53 27.96 -28.59
CA ARG A 819 -10.86 27.76 -27.30
C ARG A 819 -10.52 26.29 -27.05
N LYS A 820 -11.43 25.38 -27.39
CA LYS A 820 -11.24 23.95 -27.23
C LYS A 820 -10.15 23.42 -28.17
N ALA A 821 -10.16 23.84 -29.44
CA ALA A 821 -9.11 23.49 -30.39
C ALA A 821 -7.72 23.93 -29.91
N ILE A 822 -7.58 25.18 -29.45
CA ILE A 822 -6.32 25.66 -28.87
C ILE A 822 -5.87 24.82 -27.68
N LYS A 823 -6.79 24.41 -26.79
CA LYS A 823 -6.44 23.55 -25.66
C LYS A 823 -5.92 22.19 -26.12
N ILE A 824 -6.55 21.57 -27.12
CA ILE A 824 -6.11 20.28 -27.69
C ILE A 824 -4.75 20.42 -28.37
N ILE A 825 -4.52 21.52 -29.09
CA ILE A 825 -3.23 21.80 -29.75
C ILE A 825 -2.10 21.97 -28.72
N LYS A 826 -2.38 22.60 -27.56
CA LYS A 826 -1.38 22.80 -26.50
C LYS A 826 -1.09 21.55 -25.67
N ASP A 827 -1.97 20.55 -25.71
CA ASP A 827 -1.86 19.33 -24.91
C ASP A 827 -1.44 18.15 -25.80
N ILE A 828 -0.13 17.87 -25.83
CA ILE A 828 0.44 16.80 -26.66
C ILE A 828 -0.08 15.41 -26.28
N ASN A 829 -0.52 15.23 -25.03
CA ASN A 829 -1.05 13.98 -24.50
C ASN A 829 -2.55 13.82 -24.79
N HIS A 830 -3.18 14.76 -25.50
CA HIS A 830 -4.59 14.65 -25.87
C HIS A 830 -4.76 13.64 -27.02
N PRO A 831 -5.70 12.67 -26.93
CA PRO A 831 -5.87 11.63 -27.96
C PRO A 831 -6.06 12.19 -29.37
N SER A 832 -6.74 13.34 -29.45
CA SER A 832 -7.03 14.03 -30.71
C SER A 832 -6.02 15.12 -31.10
N HIS A 833 -4.88 15.23 -30.39
CA HIS A 833 -3.82 16.20 -30.70
C HIS A 833 -3.32 16.01 -32.14
N CYS A 834 -3.10 14.75 -32.55
CA CYS A 834 -2.62 14.39 -33.88
C CYS A 834 -3.52 14.86 -35.04
N LEU A 835 -4.81 15.13 -34.78
CA LEU A 835 -5.74 15.63 -35.79
C LEU A 835 -5.46 17.10 -36.18
N PHE A 836 -4.72 17.84 -35.35
CA PHE A 836 -4.37 19.25 -35.58
C PHE A 836 -2.93 19.40 -36.08
N THR A 837 -2.60 18.77 -37.22
CA THR A 837 -1.25 18.87 -37.80
C THR A 837 -1.06 20.22 -38.54
N PRO A 838 -0.04 21.02 -38.19
CA PRO A 838 0.29 22.24 -38.94
C PRO A 838 0.90 21.92 -40.32
N LEU A 839 0.70 22.80 -41.31
CA LEU A 839 1.35 22.71 -42.62
C LEU A 839 2.79 23.26 -42.57
N SER A 840 3.73 22.69 -43.32
CA SER A 840 5.15 23.08 -43.30
C SER A 840 5.46 24.43 -44.01
N SER A 841 6.49 25.09 -43.45
CA SER A 841 7.28 26.32 -43.76
C SER A 841 6.84 27.45 -44.73
N ARG A 842 5.74 27.39 -45.49
CA ARG A 842 5.29 28.53 -46.33
C ARG A 842 3.90 29.08 -46.02
N ARG A 843 3.15 28.48 -45.08
CA ARG A 843 1.82 28.93 -44.65
C ARG A 843 1.66 28.85 -43.13
N ARG A 844 2.40 29.71 -42.41
CA ARG A 844 2.32 29.80 -40.94
C ARG A 844 0.86 29.99 -40.49
N GLY A 845 0.37 29.11 -39.61
CA GLY A 845 -0.97 29.18 -39.03
C GLY A 845 -2.06 28.38 -39.74
N GLN A 846 -1.77 27.65 -40.82
CA GLN A 846 -2.75 26.76 -41.45
C GLN A 846 -2.60 25.30 -40.99
N TYR A 847 -3.73 24.64 -40.77
CA TYR A 847 -3.80 23.24 -40.35
C TYR A 847 -4.22 22.33 -41.52
N ARG A 848 -3.69 21.10 -41.55
CA ARG A 848 -4.01 20.11 -42.58
C ARG A 848 -5.51 19.78 -42.56
N CYS A 849 -6.20 20.05 -43.66
CA CYS A 849 -7.62 19.74 -43.78
C CYS A 849 -7.84 18.23 -43.91
N ILE A 850 -8.76 17.70 -43.12
CA ILE A 850 -9.24 16.31 -43.22
C ILE A 850 -10.28 16.24 -44.34
N LYS A 851 -10.13 15.27 -45.26
CA LYS A 851 -11.12 15.02 -46.33
C LYS A 851 -12.41 14.47 -45.72
N ALA A 852 -13.55 14.92 -46.23
CA ALA A 852 -14.87 14.43 -45.82
C ALA A 852 -15.84 14.44 -47.00
N GLY A 853 -16.45 13.30 -47.28
CA GLY A 853 -17.45 13.09 -48.32
C GLY A 853 -18.85 13.55 -47.90
N THR A 854 -19.18 13.47 -46.60
CA THR A 854 -20.50 13.82 -46.07
C THR A 854 -20.55 15.16 -45.31
N GLU A 855 -21.68 15.86 -45.38
CA GLU A 855 -21.91 17.08 -44.60
C GLU A 855 -21.89 16.83 -43.08
N ARG A 856 -22.29 15.63 -42.62
CA ARG A 856 -22.27 15.28 -41.19
C ARG A 856 -20.84 15.28 -40.63
N LEU A 857 -19.90 14.68 -41.36
CA LEU A 857 -18.49 14.67 -40.99
C LEU A 857 -17.88 16.08 -41.13
N LYS A 858 -18.17 16.81 -42.21
CA LYS A 858 -17.69 18.18 -42.42
C LYS A 858 -18.11 19.15 -41.30
N ASN A 859 -19.30 18.97 -40.74
CA ASN A 859 -19.86 19.81 -39.68
C ASN A 859 -19.57 19.27 -38.26
N SER A 860 -18.85 18.16 -38.14
CA SER A 860 -18.35 17.64 -36.86
C SER A 860 -17.29 18.57 -36.23
N PHE A 861 -17.07 18.41 -34.93
CA PHE A 861 -16.21 19.30 -34.13
C PHE A 861 -14.83 19.51 -34.74
N TYR A 862 -14.03 18.45 -34.94
CA TYR A 862 -12.63 18.58 -35.36
C TYR A 862 -12.48 19.26 -36.73
N LEU A 863 -13.27 18.85 -37.72
CA LEU A 863 -13.21 19.45 -39.06
C LEU A 863 -13.67 20.91 -39.02
N LYS A 864 -14.70 21.23 -38.24
CA LYS A 864 -15.16 22.61 -38.09
C LYS A 864 -14.12 23.47 -37.36
N ALA A 865 -13.49 22.94 -36.31
CA ALA A 865 -12.44 23.60 -35.56
C ALA A 865 -11.21 23.89 -36.42
N ILE A 866 -10.73 22.91 -37.19
CA ILE A 866 -9.61 23.07 -38.14
C ILE A 866 -9.92 24.17 -39.15
N ARG A 867 -11.13 24.18 -39.73
CA ARG A 867 -11.55 25.25 -40.65
C ARG A 867 -11.55 26.62 -39.97
N LEU A 868 -12.14 26.72 -38.78
CA LEU A 868 -12.20 27.98 -38.03
C LEU A 868 -10.80 28.53 -37.73
N LEU A 869 -9.84 27.67 -37.37
CA LEU A 869 -8.45 28.06 -37.13
C LEU A 869 -7.77 28.55 -38.41
N THR A 870 -7.94 27.84 -39.53
CA THR A 870 -7.34 28.21 -40.82
C THR A 870 -7.89 29.53 -41.39
N PHE A 871 -9.18 29.83 -41.19
CA PHE A 871 -9.79 31.08 -41.66
C PHE A 871 -9.39 32.31 -40.83
N LEU A 872 -9.06 32.15 -39.55
CA LEU A 872 -8.68 33.27 -38.68
C LEU A 872 -7.24 33.77 -38.92
N ILE A 873 -6.40 33.02 -39.66
CA ILE A 873 -4.98 33.32 -39.86
C ILE A 873 -4.67 33.68 -41.34
N SER A 874 -5.68 33.96 -42.17
CA SER A 874 -5.43 34.49 -43.53
C SER A 874 -5.09 35.99 -43.46
N PRO A 875 -3.87 36.43 -43.83
CA PRO A 875 -3.52 37.85 -43.83
C PRO A 875 -4.08 38.49 -45.10
N SER A 876 -5.32 38.98 -45.05
CA SER A 876 -5.80 40.06 -45.92
C SER A 876 -7.24 40.46 -45.55
N ARG A 877 -7.40 41.74 -45.18
CA ARG A 877 -8.65 42.50 -45.03
C ARG A 877 -9.48 42.27 -43.76
N ILE A 878 -8.94 42.65 -42.60
CA ILE A 878 -9.75 43.37 -41.61
C ILE A 878 -8.90 44.53 -41.09
N ARG A 879 -9.09 45.72 -41.67
CA ARG A 879 -8.78 46.98 -40.97
C ARG A 879 -9.76 47.05 -39.80
N VAL A 880 -9.32 46.68 -38.61
CA VAL A 880 -9.96 47.14 -37.37
C VAL A 880 -9.30 48.48 -37.06
N ARG A 881 -10.03 49.58 -37.30
CA ARG A 881 -9.75 50.86 -36.63
C ARG A 881 -10.03 50.66 -35.14
N GLU A 882 -9.11 51.16 -34.34
CA GLU A 882 -9.09 51.19 -32.88
C GLU A 882 -10.41 51.65 -32.24
#